data_AF-A0A1V5H8A4-F1
#
_entry.id   AF-A0A1V5H8A4-F1
#
_cell.length_a   1.000
_cell.length_b   1.000
_cell.length_c   1.000
_cell.angle_alpha   90.00
_cell.angle_beta   90.00
_cell.angle_gamma   90.00
#
_symmetry.space_group_name_H-M   'P 1'
#
loop_
_entity.id
_entity.type
_entity.pdbx_description
1 polymer ?
#
loop_
_entity_poly.entity_id
_entity_poly.type
_entity_poly.pdbx_seq_one_letter_code
_entity_poly.pdbx_strand_id
1 'polypeptide(L)'
;MKTRMLVAAGLVLAWAGAVHAEVTLRLDLPLGRGAYQTNEFIDLAVVRASTGEALAAGTLGLKVTGTDGSAMGFVFPARAVAAADGGAQAVEHLRLNGWLLRPGAYTVEVACDGATARADFDVYPHVRRSTYKLIHWGGSRNDQMAAEGDDGMGFNLAWGETGEESIASGQDVMGSCVMGGCHQHDCKTSNDWSDPNVYIGAIQRGLDRAFSFRTMPNAIGAHLHDEPGLTWLNHPYLKGEDGKPLWTAHDIAFQRAAFQRVFGEEMPWFDKVDTTTPEGLAQWRQVCEFKLGLMDAFWKASRHALERLKPGYLAVTQSQYGWTAYHDGYYFNVVRSMPVVSGHGGYNDFWLRNFNPSFFLEFALPRQLDKPTWYLPEWYAMTPAAFSGEHNLSFITGVQGLATPPGLNAKSEAAPGITASNRLFARLGTIFAKPQYTRQDLAILYSKSNIEYQHGGSTQPGALAMAYLATRLTQYPVSVVLDEDILDGTLAAGHKAVLLTGLVYLDPAVVAALEAFAQQGGAVLVTADCKVKVAGATGLDVMPEALWKKAQEELKAVPAEPKEKRQEATAKTNSFRAVMEYAAPLAKALKTALPAKGVRPAFASNVETVCAGRQVRGEIEYIFAVNFTPEPGYSIAAHGYGVPAAAKATLGLPDDGRPIHEVAVGAPVAFQKQGQSQVATVEFGPGQMLMFARPARPVGGVQVGTPVINQDFTREGEPPIRLELAATLVDTQNRLLAGAAPLEVTVTDPLGVVRYSLYRATDNGVCALTLPLAANDAAGNWTVSVKELLTGKTGSATVAYRPSPQCGALAGAVRRAIYFEADKANVYTFFRNHRQIGIVAGTTPDSQAAAQRLAELVKPYNVTATLVPLDQASQPRPLTDEEAKTWCGTATAGDLDANARKNPVLAGYNLPQPTVLLGNPQDNPLIKRLLDAKVLPYKPTADFPGRGRGMVAWNLMTLGHDVEVIACIANDTDGLNEAVGTLFALGIGLDPLTPFALPASSSVTPASQAAKR
;
A
#
# COMPACT_ATOMS: atom_id res chain seq x y z
N MET A 1 -18.56 45.46 -97.65
CA MET A 1 -17.84 44.30 -98.23
C MET A 1 -16.86 43.79 -97.17
N LYS A 2 -16.94 42.50 -96.80
CA LYS A 2 -15.86 41.60 -96.28
C LYS A 2 -14.90 42.20 -95.21
N THR A 3 -14.68 41.69 -93.99
CA THR A 3 -14.53 40.30 -93.50
C THR A 3 -14.45 40.33 -91.96
N ARG A 4 -14.74 39.18 -91.34
CA ARG A 4 -14.82 38.80 -89.91
C ARG A 4 -13.56 39.06 -89.05
N MET A 5 -13.78 39.22 -87.73
CA MET A 5 -13.25 38.27 -86.72
C MET A 5 -14.05 38.34 -85.40
N LEU A 6 -14.46 37.16 -84.90
CA LEU A 6 -15.12 36.89 -83.62
C LEU A 6 -14.10 36.87 -82.47
N VAL A 7 -14.50 37.32 -81.27
CA VAL A 7 -14.35 36.59 -79.98
C VAL A 7 -15.51 37.00 -79.05
N ALA A 8 -16.12 36.01 -78.42
CA ALA A 8 -17.17 36.09 -77.41
C ALA A 8 -16.58 36.02 -75.98
N ALA A 9 -17.25 36.60 -74.99
CA ALA A 9 -17.15 36.15 -73.59
C ALA A 9 -18.45 36.49 -72.84
N GLY A 10 -19.13 35.45 -72.35
CA GLY A 10 -20.47 35.49 -71.80
C GLY A 10 -20.57 35.95 -70.34
N LEU A 11 -21.77 36.40 -69.99
CA LEU A 11 -22.24 36.60 -68.62
C LEU A 11 -22.27 35.26 -67.88
N VAL A 12 -21.58 35.18 -66.75
CA VAL A 12 -21.83 34.21 -65.68
C VAL A 12 -22.65 34.91 -64.60
N LEU A 13 -23.90 34.48 -64.42
CA LEU A 13 -24.70 34.82 -63.23
C LEU A 13 -24.08 34.10 -62.02
N ALA A 14 -23.56 34.86 -61.06
CA ALA A 14 -23.17 34.33 -59.77
C ALA A 14 -24.42 34.09 -58.90
N TRP A 15 -24.75 32.82 -58.69
CA TRP A 15 -25.58 32.40 -57.55
C TRP A 15 -24.74 32.53 -56.29
N ALA A 16 -25.04 33.52 -55.45
CA ALA A 16 -24.53 33.58 -54.08
C ALA A 16 -25.25 32.50 -53.26
N GLY A 17 -24.68 31.29 -53.21
CA GLY A 17 -25.04 30.32 -52.19
C GLY A 17 -24.64 30.87 -50.83
N ALA A 18 -25.60 31.01 -49.91
CA ALA A 18 -25.30 31.24 -48.51
C ALA A 18 -24.44 30.07 -48.02
N VAL A 19 -23.18 30.34 -47.69
CA VAL A 19 -22.32 29.39 -47.01
C VAL A 19 -22.83 29.32 -45.58
N HIS A 20 -23.68 28.33 -45.28
CA HIS A 20 -24.06 28.02 -43.90
C HIS A 20 -22.79 27.69 -43.11
N ALA A 21 -22.63 28.29 -41.93
CA ALA A 21 -21.51 27.96 -41.07
C ALA A 21 -21.60 26.51 -40.60
N GLU A 22 -20.54 25.74 -40.82
CA GLU A 22 -20.48 24.34 -40.43
C GLU A 22 -20.32 24.23 -38.90
N VAL A 23 -21.26 23.54 -38.24
CA VAL A 23 -21.13 23.21 -36.82
C VAL A 23 -20.05 22.14 -36.67
N THR A 24 -19.11 22.35 -35.76
CA THR A 24 -18.05 21.40 -35.42
C THR A 24 -18.30 20.79 -34.05
N LEU A 25 -17.92 19.52 -33.89
CA LEU A 25 -17.91 18.82 -32.61
C LEU A 25 -16.50 18.33 -32.28
N ARG A 26 -16.15 18.46 -31.01
CA ARG A 26 -14.98 17.82 -30.40
C ARG A 26 -15.41 17.06 -29.15
N LEU A 27 -14.82 15.89 -28.95
CA LEU A 27 -15.02 15.07 -27.75
C LEU A 27 -13.68 14.90 -27.05
N ASP A 28 -13.59 15.40 -25.83
CA ASP A 28 -12.39 15.33 -25.01
C ASP A 28 -12.64 14.40 -23.80
N LEU A 29 -11.61 13.63 -23.42
CA LEU A 29 -11.55 12.91 -22.14
C LEU A 29 -10.78 13.80 -21.15
N PRO A 30 -11.43 14.50 -20.20
CA PRO A 30 -10.79 15.56 -19.42
C PRO A 30 -9.62 15.10 -18.53
N LEU A 31 -9.61 13.83 -18.13
CA LEU A 31 -8.48 13.23 -17.40
C LEU A 31 -7.29 12.88 -18.30
N GLY A 32 -7.44 12.95 -19.63
CA GLY A 32 -6.40 12.59 -20.60
C GLY A 32 -6.04 11.10 -20.61
N ARG A 33 -6.95 10.25 -20.12
CA ARG A 33 -6.77 8.80 -19.94
C ARG A 33 -7.51 7.99 -21.02
N GLY A 34 -6.88 6.92 -21.49
CA GLY A 34 -7.45 5.92 -22.38
C GLY A 34 -7.85 4.60 -21.69
N ALA A 35 -7.44 4.36 -20.45
CA ALA A 35 -7.72 3.17 -19.67
C ALA A 35 -8.43 3.53 -18.35
N TYR A 36 -9.54 2.85 -18.12
CA TYR A 36 -10.41 3.06 -16.97
C TYR A 36 -10.69 1.74 -16.24
N GLN A 37 -11.13 1.83 -14.98
CA GLN A 37 -11.58 0.69 -14.20
C GLN A 37 -13.10 0.62 -14.07
N THR A 38 -13.62 -0.58 -13.81
CA THR A 38 -15.06 -0.75 -13.57
C THR A 38 -15.57 -0.11 -12.28
N ASN A 39 -14.74 0.47 -11.42
CA ASN A 39 -15.18 1.15 -10.19
C ASN A 39 -15.05 2.68 -10.24
N GLU A 40 -14.95 3.25 -11.43
CA GLU A 40 -14.85 4.70 -11.59
C GLU A 40 -15.81 5.27 -12.64
N PHE A 41 -15.86 6.60 -12.68
CA PHE A 41 -16.60 7.35 -13.67
C PHE A 41 -15.67 7.81 -14.80
N ILE A 42 -16.19 7.82 -16.02
CA ILE A 42 -15.48 8.31 -17.21
C ILE A 42 -16.10 9.65 -17.58
N ASP A 43 -15.38 10.73 -17.33
CA ASP A 43 -15.83 12.08 -17.67
C ASP A 43 -15.59 12.36 -19.17
N LEU A 44 -16.57 13.00 -19.80
CA LEU A 44 -16.54 13.40 -21.20
C LEU A 44 -16.81 14.91 -21.28
N ALA A 45 -16.08 15.63 -22.12
CA ALA A 45 -16.39 17.01 -22.48
C ALA A 45 -16.70 17.12 -23.97
N VAL A 46 -17.92 17.51 -24.32
CA VAL A 46 -18.36 17.71 -25.70
C VAL A 46 -18.34 19.20 -25.98
N VAL A 47 -17.45 19.63 -26.87
CA VAL A 47 -17.36 21.01 -27.35
C VAL A 47 -18.09 21.10 -28.68
N ARG A 48 -19.13 21.94 -28.72
CA ARG A 48 -19.92 22.26 -29.91
C ARG A 48 -19.63 23.69 -30.29
N ALA A 49 -19.19 23.93 -31.52
CA ALA A 49 -18.81 25.27 -31.97
C ALA A 49 -19.30 25.58 -33.40
N SER A 50 -19.63 26.84 -33.66
CA SER A 50 -19.92 27.37 -35.00
C SER A 50 -19.21 28.70 -35.23
N THR A 51 -18.78 28.95 -36.48
CA THR A 51 -18.17 30.21 -36.90
C THR A 51 -19.24 31.18 -37.39
N GLY A 52 -19.43 32.31 -36.71
CA GLY A 52 -20.36 33.37 -37.11
C GLY A 52 -21.86 33.11 -36.90
N GLU A 53 -22.30 31.89 -36.58
CA GLU A 53 -23.72 31.57 -36.35
C GLU A 53 -24.00 31.14 -34.90
N ALA A 54 -25.25 31.36 -34.45
CA ALA A 54 -25.72 30.88 -33.15
C ALA A 54 -25.97 29.36 -33.19
N LEU A 55 -25.75 28.69 -32.07
CA LEU A 55 -26.09 27.28 -31.90
C LEU A 55 -27.56 27.16 -31.49
N ALA A 56 -28.37 26.39 -32.22
CA ALA A 56 -29.77 26.14 -31.88
C ALA A 56 -29.90 25.13 -30.74
N ALA A 57 -31.04 25.12 -30.03
CA ALA A 57 -31.37 24.03 -29.12
C ALA A 57 -31.63 22.74 -29.94
N GLY A 58 -31.21 21.60 -29.41
CA GLY A 58 -31.30 20.33 -30.14
C GLY A 58 -31.10 19.11 -29.26
N THR A 59 -30.70 18.01 -29.87
CA THR A 59 -30.42 16.74 -29.19
C THR A 59 -28.98 16.33 -29.40
N LEU A 60 -28.27 16.08 -28.30
CA LEU A 60 -26.96 15.48 -28.29
C LEU A 60 -27.12 13.96 -28.13
N GLY A 61 -26.81 13.21 -29.18
CA GLY A 61 -26.74 11.76 -29.14
C GLY A 61 -25.36 11.31 -28.63
N LEU A 62 -25.36 10.36 -27.70
CA LEU A 62 -24.16 9.69 -27.21
C LEU A 62 -24.33 8.19 -27.46
N LYS A 63 -23.38 7.59 -28.17
CA LYS A 63 -23.35 6.15 -28.47
C LYS A 63 -22.04 5.57 -27.95
N VAL A 64 -22.12 4.47 -27.21
CA VAL A 64 -20.97 3.73 -26.69
C VAL A 64 -21.03 2.32 -27.27
N THR A 65 -20.01 1.89 -28.00
CA THR A 65 -19.98 0.60 -28.70
C THR A 65 -18.80 -0.24 -28.24
N GLY A 66 -19.03 -1.46 -27.80
CA GLY A 66 -17.99 -2.41 -27.38
C GLY A 66 -17.56 -3.35 -28.51
N THR A 67 -16.33 -3.86 -28.47
CA THR A 67 -15.82 -4.83 -29.46
C THR A 67 -16.48 -6.21 -29.37
N ASP A 68 -17.22 -6.48 -28.30
CA ASP A 68 -18.04 -7.68 -28.05
C ASP A 68 -19.46 -7.60 -28.67
N GLY A 69 -19.70 -6.58 -29.50
CA GLY A 69 -20.98 -6.35 -30.16
C GLY A 69 -22.03 -5.69 -29.27
N SER A 70 -21.69 -5.31 -28.03
CA SER A 70 -22.57 -4.49 -27.19
C SER A 70 -22.65 -3.05 -27.70
N ALA A 71 -23.79 -2.41 -27.46
CA ALA A 71 -24.00 -1.02 -27.83
C ALA A 71 -24.97 -0.34 -26.87
N MET A 72 -24.67 0.89 -26.47
CA MET A 72 -25.52 1.71 -25.61
C MET A 72 -25.74 3.07 -26.25
N GLY A 73 -26.98 3.56 -26.21
CA GLY A 73 -27.36 4.84 -26.78
C GLY A 73 -28.03 5.73 -25.73
N PHE A 74 -27.74 7.02 -25.75
CA PHE A 74 -28.30 8.01 -24.84
C PHE A 74 -28.59 9.31 -25.60
N VAL A 75 -29.67 10.00 -25.23
CA VAL A 75 -30.03 11.29 -25.82
C VAL A 75 -30.13 12.33 -24.72
N PHE A 76 -29.36 13.40 -24.84
CA PHE A 76 -29.39 14.55 -23.94
C PHE A 76 -29.89 15.80 -24.67
N PRO A 77 -30.54 16.74 -23.97
CA PRO A 77 -30.85 18.05 -24.53
C PRO A 77 -29.55 18.84 -24.77
N ALA A 78 -29.40 19.42 -25.96
CA ALA A 78 -28.34 20.36 -26.29
C ALA A 78 -28.89 21.80 -26.19
N ARG A 79 -28.22 22.67 -25.44
CA ARG A 79 -28.68 24.05 -25.25
C ARG A 79 -28.43 24.94 -26.47
N ALA A 80 -29.28 25.94 -26.65
CA ALA A 80 -29.02 27.03 -27.60
C ALA A 80 -27.95 27.96 -27.03
N VAL A 81 -27.07 28.49 -27.88
CA VAL A 81 -26.05 29.48 -27.52
C VAL A 81 -26.00 30.58 -28.58
N ALA A 82 -26.13 31.83 -28.15
CA ALA A 82 -26.02 32.98 -29.04
C ALA A 82 -24.59 33.13 -29.58
N ALA A 83 -24.47 33.67 -30.79
CA ALA A 83 -23.17 34.05 -31.34
C ALA A 83 -22.61 35.28 -30.62
N ALA A 84 -21.33 35.23 -30.23
CA ALA A 84 -20.56 36.30 -29.65
C ALA A 84 -19.09 36.20 -30.12
N ASP A 85 -18.44 37.34 -30.34
CA ASP A 85 -17.01 37.41 -30.71
C ASP A 85 -16.64 36.58 -31.96
N GLY A 86 -17.51 36.55 -32.97
CA GLY A 86 -17.26 35.87 -34.24
C GLY A 86 -17.67 34.38 -34.29
N GLY A 87 -18.35 33.85 -33.28
CA GLY A 87 -18.90 32.49 -33.30
C GLY A 87 -19.77 32.13 -32.09
N ALA A 88 -20.19 30.88 -31.97
CA ALA A 88 -20.88 30.36 -30.79
C ALA A 88 -20.22 29.07 -30.33
N GLN A 89 -20.06 28.88 -29.02
CA GLN A 89 -19.47 27.69 -28.44
C GLN A 89 -20.26 27.24 -27.20
N ALA A 90 -20.55 25.94 -27.11
CA ALA A 90 -21.16 25.29 -25.96
C ALA A 90 -20.29 24.11 -25.51
N VAL A 91 -20.15 23.93 -24.20
CA VAL A 91 -19.52 22.74 -23.62
C VAL A 91 -20.51 21.99 -22.75
N GLU A 92 -20.73 20.72 -23.09
CA GLU A 92 -21.53 19.78 -22.30
C GLU A 92 -20.60 18.78 -21.61
N HIS A 93 -20.69 18.70 -20.29
CA HIS A 93 -19.97 17.67 -19.53
C HIS A 93 -20.91 16.49 -19.31
N LEU A 94 -20.51 15.32 -19.83
CA LEU A 94 -21.20 14.06 -19.64
C LEU A 94 -20.33 13.12 -18.79
N ARG A 95 -20.94 12.11 -18.21
CA ARG A 95 -20.26 11.09 -17.42
C ARG A 95 -20.81 9.72 -17.76
N LEU A 96 -19.93 8.74 -17.97
CA LEU A 96 -20.29 7.32 -18.03
C LEU A 96 -19.95 6.64 -16.70
N ASN A 97 -20.81 5.71 -16.26
CA ASN A 97 -20.59 4.90 -15.07
C ASN A 97 -19.86 3.61 -15.44
N GLY A 98 -18.57 3.50 -15.09
CA GLY A 98 -17.73 2.33 -15.37
C GLY A 98 -18.23 1.05 -14.72
N TRP A 99 -18.99 1.12 -13.62
CA TRP A 99 -19.62 -0.06 -13.00
C TRP A 99 -20.62 -0.74 -13.93
N LEU A 100 -21.22 0.03 -14.84
CA LEU A 100 -22.24 -0.43 -15.77
C LEU A 100 -21.66 -0.78 -17.14
N LEU A 101 -20.33 -0.75 -17.30
CA LEU A 101 -19.61 -1.15 -18.49
C LEU A 101 -18.82 -2.43 -18.23
N ARG A 102 -18.99 -3.41 -19.12
CA ARG A 102 -18.20 -4.63 -19.12
C ARG A 102 -16.75 -4.29 -19.51
N PRO A 103 -15.71 -4.84 -18.85
CA PRO A 103 -14.34 -4.79 -19.31
C PRO A 103 -14.17 -5.17 -20.77
N GLY A 104 -13.48 -4.31 -21.52
CA GLY A 104 -13.34 -4.38 -22.96
C GLY A 104 -12.97 -3.02 -23.55
N ALA A 105 -12.72 -3.01 -24.85
CA ALA A 105 -12.44 -1.81 -25.62
C ALA A 105 -13.76 -1.19 -26.13
N TYR A 106 -13.85 0.14 -26.07
CA TYR A 106 -15.02 0.92 -26.44
C TYR A 106 -14.67 2.09 -27.35
N THR A 107 -15.56 2.34 -28.31
CA THR A 107 -15.63 3.62 -29.01
C THR A 107 -16.85 4.39 -28.50
N VAL A 108 -16.64 5.61 -28.04
CA VAL A 108 -17.69 6.59 -27.79
C VAL A 108 -17.81 7.53 -28.97
N GLU A 109 -19.04 7.71 -29.45
CA GLU A 109 -19.40 8.64 -30.52
C GLU A 109 -20.45 9.61 -29.98
N VAL A 110 -20.24 10.90 -30.24
CA VAL A 110 -21.23 11.94 -30.02
C VAL A 110 -21.69 12.52 -31.34
N ALA A 111 -22.98 12.82 -31.44
CA ALA A 111 -23.60 13.38 -32.64
C ALA A 111 -24.56 14.52 -32.28
N CYS A 112 -24.44 15.66 -32.95
CA CYS A 112 -25.27 16.85 -32.78
C CYS A 112 -25.18 17.72 -34.05
N ASP A 113 -26.32 18.26 -34.53
CA ASP A 113 -26.42 19.13 -35.71
C ASP A 113 -25.72 18.61 -36.99
N GLY A 114 -25.75 17.30 -37.20
CA GLY A 114 -25.11 16.67 -38.37
C GLY A 114 -23.59 16.47 -38.24
N ALA A 115 -22.95 17.02 -37.20
CA ALA A 115 -21.56 16.75 -36.87
C ALA A 115 -21.43 15.54 -35.95
N THR A 116 -20.26 14.89 -35.98
CA THR A 116 -19.91 13.77 -35.09
C THR A 116 -18.49 13.91 -34.56
N ALA A 117 -18.23 13.40 -33.36
CA ALA A 117 -16.89 13.25 -32.81
C ALA A 117 -16.77 11.91 -32.10
N ARG A 118 -15.56 11.36 -32.03
CA ARG A 118 -15.28 10.05 -31.43
C ARG A 118 -14.08 10.08 -30.52
N ALA A 119 -14.09 9.20 -29.53
CA ALA A 119 -12.94 8.87 -28.71
C ALA A 119 -12.98 7.37 -28.38
N ASP A 120 -11.81 6.78 -28.15
CA ASP A 120 -11.69 5.38 -27.77
C ASP A 120 -11.15 5.30 -26.34
N PHE A 121 -11.59 4.27 -25.61
CA PHE A 121 -11.07 3.95 -24.29
C PHE A 121 -11.28 2.47 -23.97
N ASP A 122 -10.51 1.97 -23.01
CA ASP A 122 -10.61 0.62 -22.48
C ASP A 122 -11.14 0.64 -21.05
N VAL A 123 -11.91 -0.40 -20.70
CA VAL A 123 -12.35 -0.65 -19.34
C VAL A 123 -11.74 -1.97 -18.84
N TYR A 124 -11.14 -1.94 -17.66
CA TYR A 124 -10.49 -3.07 -17.00
C TYR A 124 -11.15 -3.40 -15.65
N PRO A 125 -11.08 -4.66 -15.18
CA PRO A 125 -11.62 -5.00 -13.87
C PRO A 125 -10.78 -4.38 -12.74
N HIS A 126 -11.44 -3.78 -11.75
CA HIS A 126 -10.78 -3.41 -10.48
C HIS A 126 -10.63 -4.58 -9.51
N VAL A 127 -11.37 -5.67 -9.73
CA VAL A 127 -11.33 -6.85 -8.86
C VAL A 127 -10.05 -7.65 -9.15
N ARG A 128 -9.14 -7.68 -8.18
CA ARG A 128 -7.88 -8.44 -8.30
C ARG A 128 -8.09 -9.95 -8.19
N ARG A 129 -7.28 -10.69 -8.95
CA ARG A 129 -7.27 -12.15 -8.98
C ARG A 129 -7.08 -12.75 -7.60
N SER A 130 -6.07 -12.32 -6.85
CA SER A 130 -5.86 -12.73 -5.45
C SER A 130 -6.11 -11.59 -4.47
N THR A 131 -6.57 -11.94 -3.25
CA THR A 131 -6.58 -11.02 -2.10
C THR A 131 -5.22 -10.95 -1.38
N TYR A 132 -4.30 -11.86 -1.68
CA TYR A 132 -2.94 -11.82 -1.16
C TYR A 132 -2.11 -10.77 -1.90
N LYS A 133 -1.30 -9.98 -1.20
CA LYS A 133 -0.54 -8.90 -1.82
C LYS A 133 0.80 -9.40 -2.36
N LEU A 134 0.99 -9.23 -3.67
CA LEU A 134 2.21 -9.59 -4.40
C LEU A 134 2.79 -8.30 -4.96
N ILE A 135 3.84 -7.84 -4.31
CA ILE A 135 4.28 -6.45 -4.37
C ILE A 135 5.58 -6.37 -5.17
N HIS A 136 5.65 -5.49 -6.16
CA HIS A 136 6.92 -5.10 -6.77
C HIS A 136 7.38 -3.78 -6.17
N TRP A 137 8.41 -3.81 -5.35
CA TRP A 137 9.07 -2.61 -4.82
C TRP A 137 9.85 -1.90 -5.93
N GLY A 138 9.72 -0.58 -6.05
CA GLY A 138 10.33 0.21 -7.12
C GLY A 138 9.49 0.24 -8.40
N GLY A 139 8.80 -0.87 -8.69
CA GLY A 139 7.78 -0.99 -9.73
C GLY A 139 8.34 -0.92 -11.16
N SER A 140 7.74 -1.69 -12.07
CA SER A 140 7.90 -1.49 -13.50
C SER A 140 7.37 -0.12 -13.93
N ARG A 141 8.07 0.52 -14.87
CA ARG A 141 7.60 1.76 -15.52
C ARG A 141 6.84 1.40 -16.79
N ASN A 142 5.69 2.04 -17.00
CA ASN A 142 4.94 2.10 -18.26
C ASN A 142 4.83 0.75 -18.99
N ASP A 143 5.56 0.58 -20.10
CA ASP A 143 5.50 -0.57 -21.00
C ASP A 143 5.94 -1.91 -20.37
N GLN A 144 6.72 -1.87 -19.30
CA GLN A 144 7.17 -3.06 -18.59
C GLN A 144 6.08 -3.68 -17.71
N MET A 145 5.05 -2.91 -17.33
CA MET A 145 4.04 -3.34 -16.36
C MET A 145 3.27 -4.57 -16.83
N ALA A 146 3.02 -4.71 -18.14
CA ALA A 146 2.32 -5.88 -18.68
C ALA A 146 3.08 -7.20 -18.45
N ALA A 147 4.41 -7.20 -18.56
CA ALA A 147 5.23 -8.40 -18.37
C ALA A 147 5.37 -8.80 -16.89
N GLU A 148 5.08 -7.88 -15.97
CA GLU A 148 5.29 -8.07 -14.54
C GLU A 148 3.98 -8.21 -13.76
N GLY A 149 2.89 -7.64 -14.27
CA GLY A 149 1.55 -7.69 -13.67
C GLY A 149 0.93 -9.09 -13.62
N ASP A 150 -0.39 -9.15 -13.46
CA ASP A 150 -1.13 -10.37 -13.07
C ASP A 150 -0.90 -11.55 -14.03
N ASP A 151 -0.88 -11.29 -15.34
CA ASP A 151 -0.67 -12.32 -16.38
C ASP A 151 0.82 -12.66 -16.63
N GLY A 152 1.74 -11.80 -16.18
CA GLY A 152 3.18 -11.97 -16.34
C GLY A 152 3.83 -12.65 -15.14
N MET A 153 4.60 -11.89 -14.37
CA MET A 153 5.24 -12.35 -13.13
C MET A 153 4.26 -12.49 -11.95
N GLY A 154 3.02 -12.03 -12.08
CA GLY A 154 1.95 -12.22 -11.11
C GLY A 154 1.87 -11.13 -10.02
N PHE A 155 2.52 -9.99 -10.20
CA PHE A 155 2.38 -8.88 -9.25
C PHE A 155 0.99 -8.25 -9.36
N ASN A 156 0.40 -7.89 -8.20
CA ASN A 156 -0.88 -7.20 -8.12
C ASN A 156 -0.83 -5.87 -7.38
N LEU A 157 0.37 -5.48 -6.91
CA LEU A 157 0.67 -4.16 -6.35
C LEU A 157 2.08 -3.74 -6.79
N ALA A 158 2.23 -2.50 -7.25
CA ALA A 158 3.52 -1.90 -7.57
C ALA A 158 3.75 -0.63 -6.73
N TRP A 159 4.95 -0.48 -6.17
CA TRP A 159 5.36 0.74 -5.49
C TRP A 159 6.35 1.47 -6.36
N GLY A 160 5.99 2.61 -6.95
CA GLY A 160 6.91 3.31 -7.84
C GLY A 160 6.31 4.49 -8.58
N GLU A 161 7.11 5.05 -9.48
CA GLU A 161 6.64 6.01 -10.49
C GLU A 161 5.96 5.23 -11.62
N THR A 162 4.68 4.91 -11.41
CA THR A 162 3.85 4.13 -12.35
C THR A 162 2.92 5.02 -13.17
N GLY A 163 2.38 4.48 -14.25
CA GLY A 163 1.45 5.16 -15.14
C GLY A 163 0.10 4.47 -15.27
N GLU A 164 -0.67 4.93 -16.26
CA GLU A 164 -1.96 4.39 -16.64
C GLU A 164 -1.90 2.90 -17.04
N GLU A 165 -0.75 2.43 -17.53
CA GLU A 165 -0.46 1.04 -17.89
C GLU A 165 -0.63 0.06 -16.72
N SER A 166 -0.60 0.58 -15.48
CA SER A 166 -0.92 -0.19 -14.27
C SER A 166 -2.34 -0.76 -14.26
N ILE A 167 -3.28 -0.06 -14.91
CA ILE A 167 -4.68 -0.48 -15.01
C ILE A 167 -4.78 -1.73 -15.88
N ALA A 168 -4.16 -1.69 -17.06
CA ALA A 168 -4.19 -2.79 -18.03
C ALA A 168 -3.41 -4.02 -17.58
N SER A 169 -2.32 -3.83 -16.83
CA SER A 169 -1.51 -4.91 -16.25
C SER A 169 -2.13 -5.56 -15.00
N GLY A 170 -3.26 -5.04 -14.50
CA GLY A 170 -3.97 -5.61 -13.35
C GLY A 170 -3.32 -5.30 -11.99
N GLN A 171 -2.51 -4.25 -11.91
CA GLN A 171 -1.78 -3.87 -10.69
C GLN A 171 -2.49 -2.72 -9.96
N ASP A 172 -2.57 -2.80 -8.63
CA ASP A 172 -2.72 -1.61 -7.78
C ASP A 172 -1.38 -0.85 -7.74
N VAL A 173 -1.41 0.46 -7.46
CA VAL A 173 -0.19 1.27 -7.39
C VAL A 173 -0.11 2.12 -6.14
N MET A 174 1.11 2.34 -5.65
CA MET A 174 1.41 3.33 -4.63
C MET A 174 2.64 4.15 -5.04
N GLY A 175 2.64 5.44 -4.74
CA GLY A 175 3.86 6.24 -4.86
C GLY A 175 4.92 5.69 -3.90
N SER A 176 6.15 5.48 -4.38
CA SER A 176 7.24 4.90 -3.57
C SER A 176 8.11 5.97 -2.92
N CYS A 177 8.37 5.82 -1.62
CA CYS A 177 9.25 6.68 -0.82
C CYS A 177 8.97 8.17 -1.07
N VAL A 178 7.70 8.55 -0.91
CA VAL A 178 7.23 9.90 -1.23
C VAL A 178 7.77 10.95 -0.25
N MET A 179 8.24 10.51 0.93
CA MET A 179 8.85 11.32 1.97
C MET A 179 10.29 10.85 2.24
N GLY A 180 11.16 11.78 2.60
CA GLY A 180 12.55 11.49 2.94
C GLY A 180 12.75 11.17 4.42
N GLY A 181 13.62 10.20 4.75
CA GLY A 181 14.02 9.84 6.12
C GLY A 181 15.48 10.13 6.47
N CYS A 182 15.82 10.13 7.76
CA CYS A 182 17.17 10.50 8.23
C CYS A 182 18.29 9.61 7.66
N HIS A 183 18.11 8.28 7.58
CA HIS A 183 19.13 7.36 7.06
C HIS A 183 19.41 7.58 5.56
N GLN A 184 18.51 8.23 4.83
CA GLN A 184 18.66 8.48 3.39
C GLN A 184 18.94 9.95 3.03
N HIS A 185 18.80 10.89 3.97
CA HIS A 185 18.90 12.34 3.71
C HIS A 185 20.00 13.05 4.52
N ASP A 186 21.11 12.36 4.82
CA ASP A 186 22.36 12.91 5.39
C ASP A 186 22.34 13.38 6.87
N CYS A 187 21.41 12.92 7.72
CA CYS A 187 21.41 13.24 9.16
C CYS A 187 21.68 14.73 9.50
N LYS A 188 20.82 15.63 9.02
CA LYS A 188 20.92 17.08 9.22
C LYS A 188 19.81 17.59 10.13
N THR A 189 20.00 18.75 10.72
CA THR A 189 18.96 19.45 11.51
C THR A 189 17.67 19.66 10.72
N SER A 190 17.77 19.89 9.41
CA SER A 190 16.64 20.01 8.48
C SER A 190 15.89 18.70 8.21
N ASN A 191 16.25 17.61 8.88
CA ASN A 191 15.56 16.31 8.82
C ASN A 191 15.13 15.79 10.20
N ASP A 192 15.32 16.55 11.28
CA ASP A 192 14.85 16.14 12.61
C ASP A 192 13.36 16.42 12.81
N TRP A 193 12.57 15.35 12.91
CA TRP A 193 11.11 15.41 13.01
C TRP A 193 10.58 15.92 14.35
N SER A 194 11.43 16.18 15.35
CA SER A 194 11.03 16.89 16.56
C SER A 194 10.87 18.40 16.34
N ASP A 195 11.36 18.94 15.22
CA ASP A 195 11.10 20.30 14.78
C ASP A 195 9.80 20.37 13.94
N PRO A 196 8.82 21.22 14.33
CA PRO A 196 7.60 21.45 13.56
C PRO A 196 7.82 21.83 12.09
N ASN A 197 8.78 22.70 11.78
CA ASN A 197 9.01 23.21 10.43
C ASN A 197 9.57 22.13 9.49
N VAL A 198 10.25 21.13 10.06
CA VAL A 198 10.84 20.02 9.32
C VAL A 198 9.79 18.98 8.97
N TYR A 199 9.02 18.51 9.96
CA TYR A 199 8.05 17.43 9.72
C TYR A 199 6.87 17.89 8.85
N ILE A 200 6.37 19.13 9.02
CA ILE A 200 5.32 19.72 8.17
C ILE A 200 5.81 19.82 6.72
N GLY A 201 7.06 20.25 6.52
CA GLY A 201 7.71 20.29 5.22
C GLY A 201 7.85 18.92 4.55
N ALA A 202 8.17 17.88 5.32
CA ALA A 202 8.24 16.51 4.81
C ALA A 202 6.86 16.02 4.33
N ILE A 203 5.79 16.30 5.09
CA ILE A 203 4.41 15.98 4.70
C ILE A 203 4.02 16.68 3.40
N GLN A 204 4.32 17.98 3.29
CA GLN A 204 4.04 18.79 2.11
C GLN A 204 4.64 18.16 0.83
N ARG A 205 5.92 17.78 0.85
CA ARG A 205 6.58 17.14 -0.31
C ARG A 205 5.95 15.79 -0.66
N GLY A 206 5.60 15.01 0.36
CA GLY A 206 4.91 13.74 0.18
C GLY A 206 3.54 13.90 -0.48
N LEU A 207 2.76 14.90 -0.06
CA LEU A 207 1.46 15.23 -0.64
C LEU A 207 1.59 15.66 -2.10
N ASP A 208 2.51 16.56 -2.42
CA ASP A 208 2.71 17.05 -3.80
C ASP A 208 2.96 15.87 -4.77
N ARG A 209 3.76 14.88 -4.36
CA ARG A 209 3.97 13.65 -5.16
C ARG A 209 2.73 12.77 -5.17
N ALA A 210 2.07 12.56 -4.03
CA ALA A 210 0.87 11.71 -3.93
C ALA A 210 -0.33 12.24 -4.75
N PHE A 211 -0.47 13.57 -4.88
CA PHE A 211 -1.47 14.21 -5.75
C PHE A 211 -1.37 13.75 -7.21
N SER A 212 -0.19 13.43 -7.72
CA SER A 212 -0.02 12.95 -9.10
C SER A 212 -0.68 11.59 -9.35
N PHE A 213 -0.94 10.80 -8.31
CA PHE A 213 -1.56 9.48 -8.40
C PHE A 213 -3.07 9.52 -8.14
N ARG A 214 -3.62 10.60 -7.57
CA ARG A 214 -4.99 10.58 -7.00
C ARG A 214 -6.09 10.31 -8.03
N THR A 215 -5.87 10.69 -9.29
CA THR A 215 -6.83 10.53 -10.39
C THR A 215 -6.81 9.12 -10.98
N MET A 216 -5.81 8.29 -10.64
CA MET A 216 -5.81 6.87 -11.00
C MET A 216 -6.68 6.08 -10.02
N PRO A 217 -7.66 5.29 -10.51
CA PRO A 217 -8.58 4.54 -9.65
C PRO A 217 -7.85 3.50 -8.80
N ASN A 218 -6.84 2.84 -9.38
CA ASN A 218 -6.02 1.79 -8.77
C ASN A 218 -4.84 2.32 -7.94
N ALA A 219 -4.68 3.63 -7.77
CA ALA A 219 -3.68 4.19 -6.86
C ALA A 219 -4.14 4.06 -5.41
N ILE A 220 -3.80 2.99 -4.71
CA ILE A 220 -4.39 2.68 -3.40
C ILE A 220 -3.70 3.35 -2.22
N GLY A 221 -2.60 4.08 -2.42
CA GLY A 221 -1.87 4.71 -1.32
C GLY A 221 -0.51 5.27 -1.68
N ALA A 222 0.29 5.54 -0.65
CA ALA A 222 1.68 5.96 -0.75
C ALA A 222 2.55 5.23 0.27
N HIS A 223 3.70 4.77 -0.20
CA HIS A 223 4.81 4.31 0.63
C HIS A 223 5.67 5.52 1.03
N LEU A 224 5.79 5.80 2.33
CA LEU A 224 6.33 7.05 2.85
C LEU A 224 7.85 7.08 2.82
N HIS A 225 8.52 6.12 3.46
CA HIS A 225 9.97 6.15 3.69
C HIS A 225 10.60 4.77 3.50
N ASP A 226 11.84 4.77 3.03
CA ASP A 226 12.77 3.65 3.15
C ASP A 226 13.70 3.94 4.34
N GLU A 227 13.73 3.00 5.29
CA GLU A 227 14.44 3.06 6.57
C GLU A 227 14.35 4.41 7.35
N PRO A 228 13.15 4.87 7.76
CA PRO A 228 13.00 6.13 8.51
C PRO A 228 13.59 6.05 9.93
N GLY A 229 14.35 7.03 10.43
CA GLY A 229 14.84 7.04 11.82
C GLY A 229 14.95 8.44 12.40
N LEU A 230 15.07 8.58 13.72
CA LEU A 230 15.40 9.85 14.37
C LEU A 230 16.84 10.28 14.02
N THR A 231 17.08 11.59 14.06
CA THR A 231 18.34 12.18 13.61
C THR A 231 19.50 11.92 14.55
N TRP A 232 20.67 11.62 13.97
CA TRP A 232 21.96 11.60 14.65
C TRP A 232 22.70 12.91 14.35
N LEU A 233 23.31 13.54 15.35
CA LEU A 233 24.15 14.74 15.18
C LEU A 233 25.40 14.66 16.06
N ASN A 234 26.34 15.59 15.84
CA ASN A 234 27.46 15.80 16.76
C ASN A 234 26.94 16.21 18.14
N HIS A 235 27.34 15.49 19.17
CA HIS A 235 27.05 15.84 20.56
C HIS A 235 27.62 17.23 20.87
N PRO A 236 26.93 18.08 21.65
CA PRO A 236 27.35 19.45 21.91
C PRO A 236 28.73 19.59 22.57
N TYR A 237 29.19 18.57 23.31
CA TYR A 237 30.49 18.62 24.00
C TYR A 237 31.21 17.28 24.18
N LEU A 238 30.57 16.15 23.88
CA LEU A 238 31.21 14.85 24.06
C LEU A 238 32.07 14.55 22.84
N LYS A 239 33.14 13.78 23.05
CA LYS A 239 34.08 13.41 21.99
C LYS A 239 34.19 11.91 21.90
N GLY A 240 34.31 11.39 20.68
CA GLY A 240 34.66 9.99 20.44
C GLY A 240 36.11 9.69 20.80
N GLU A 241 36.50 8.42 20.69
CA GLU A 241 37.88 7.96 20.96
C GLU A 241 38.92 8.65 20.07
N ASP A 242 38.51 9.13 18.88
CA ASP A 242 39.36 9.87 17.94
C ASP A 242 39.47 11.38 18.26
N GLY A 243 38.87 11.83 19.35
CA GLY A 243 38.89 13.24 19.80
C GLY A 243 37.97 14.18 19.04
N LYS A 244 37.20 13.70 18.05
CA LYS A 244 36.18 14.48 17.33
C LYS A 244 34.86 14.49 18.10
N PRO A 245 33.94 15.44 17.83
CA PRO A 245 32.60 15.41 18.43
C PRO A 245 31.96 14.04 18.27
N LEU A 246 31.36 13.52 19.34
CA LEU A 246 30.70 12.22 19.34
C LEU A 246 29.47 12.29 18.43
N TRP A 247 29.44 11.49 17.37
CA TRP A 247 28.26 11.34 16.52
C TRP A 247 27.23 10.43 17.20
N THR A 248 26.04 10.94 17.51
CA THR A 248 25.09 10.25 18.40
C THR A 248 23.63 10.60 18.12
N ALA A 249 22.72 9.69 18.48
CA ALA A 249 21.27 9.90 18.50
C ALA A 249 20.78 10.63 19.76
N HIS A 250 21.67 11.01 20.68
CA HIS A 250 21.33 11.56 21.99
C HIS A 250 21.60 13.06 22.08
N ASP A 251 20.87 13.74 22.97
CA ASP A 251 21.04 15.17 23.28
C ASP A 251 20.90 16.13 22.09
N ILE A 252 20.05 15.75 21.12
CA ILE A 252 19.70 16.60 19.98
C ILE A 252 18.90 17.82 20.45
N ALA A 253 19.33 19.02 20.07
CA ALA A 253 18.78 20.29 20.58
C ALA A 253 17.25 20.41 20.42
N PHE A 254 16.70 20.04 19.25
CA PHE A 254 15.26 20.11 19.01
C PHE A 254 14.47 19.09 19.85
N GLN A 255 15.02 17.89 20.06
CA GLN A 255 14.42 16.87 20.91
C GLN A 255 14.43 17.30 22.38
N ARG A 256 15.53 17.91 22.85
CA ARG A 256 15.63 18.50 24.20
C ARG A 256 14.63 19.65 24.40
N ALA A 257 14.49 20.54 23.41
CA ALA A 257 13.51 21.61 23.45
C ALA A 257 12.07 21.09 23.44
N ALA A 258 11.79 20.04 22.66
CA ALA A 258 10.50 19.37 22.65
C ALA A 258 10.19 18.69 24.00
N PHE A 259 11.17 18.02 24.63
CA PHE A 259 11.03 17.44 25.96
C PHE A 259 10.67 18.50 27.01
N GLN A 260 11.42 19.63 27.02
CA GLN A 260 11.16 20.76 27.91
C GLN A 260 9.75 21.35 27.74
N ARG A 261 9.23 21.41 26.51
CA ARG A 261 7.86 21.85 26.24
C ARG A 261 6.81 20.89 26.78
N VAL A 262 7.08 19.59 26.78
CA VAL A 262 6.13 18.56 27.24
C VAL A 262 6.13 18.42 28.76
N PHE A 263 7.31 18.35 29.38
CA PHE A 263 7.44 18.03 30.81
C PHE A 263 7.67 19.27 31.69
N GLY A 264 7.99 20.43 31.11
CA GLY A 264 8.31 21.64 31.89
C GLY A 264 9.68 21.59 32.56
N GLU A 265 10.49 20.57 32.29
CA GLU A 265 11.82 20.34 32.87
C GLU A 265 12.86 19.97 31.79
N GLU A 266 14.14 20.20 32.11
CA GLU A 266 15.21 19.93 31.16
C GLU A 266 15.40 18.42 30.99
N MET A 267 15.59 17.97 29.75
CA MET A 267 15.90 16.57 29.47
C MET A 267 17.22 16.17 30.17
N PRO A 268 17.27 15.05 30.91
CA PRO A 268 18.53 14.55 31.46
C PRO A 268 19.61 14.40 30.37
N TRP A 269 20.86 14.73 30.70
CA TRP A 269 22.00 14.58 29.78
C TRP A 269 22.40 13.12 29.70
N PHE A 270 22.64 12.61 28.48
CA PHE A 270 22.97 11.21 28.25
C PHE A 270 24.17 10.74 29.09
N ASP A 271 25.24 11.52 29.19
CA ASP A 271 26.43 11.14 29.97
C ASP A 271 26.29 11.33 31.49
N LYS A 272 25.16 11.85 31.98
CA LYS A 272 24.93 12.14 33.41
C LYS A 272 23.93 11.19 34.06
N VAL A 273 23.30 10.31 33.29
CA VAL A 273 22.33 9.34 33.82
C VAL A 273 23.03 8.03 34.15
N ASP A 274 22.82 7.53 35.38
CA ASP A 274 23.30 6.22 35.83
C ASP A 274 22.13 5.22 35.88
N THR A 275 22.00 4.42 34.82
CA THR A 275 20.95 3.40 34.68
C THR A 275 21.13 2.20 35.61
N THR A 276 22.22 2.13 36.38
CA THR A 276 22.41 1.08 37.40
C THR A 276 21.68 1.39 38.71
N THR A 277 21.20 2.63 38.86
CA THR A 277 20.34 3.06 39.97
C THR A 277 18.86 3.04 39.56
N PRO A 278 17.91 2.76 40.48
CA PRO A 278 16.48 2.82 40.18
C PRO A 278 16.03 4.20 39.66
N GLU A 279 16.53 5.27 40.26
CA GLU A 279 16.19 6.65 39.88
C GLU A 279 16.73 7.00 38.49
N GLY A 280 17.99 6.68 38.21
CA GLY A 280 18.59 6.96 36.90
C GLY A 280 17.97 6.12 35.79
N LEU A 281 17.62 4.85 36.05
CA LEU A 281 16.89 4.03 35.08
C LEU A 281 15.50 4.58 34.80
N ALA A 282 14.78 5.07 35.82
CA ALA A 282 13.47 5.70 35.63
C ALA A 282 13.56 6.99 34.80
N GLN A 283 14.57 7.84 35.06
CA GLN A 283 14.84 9.03 34.27
C GLN A 283 15.15 8.68 32.81
N TRP A 284 16.01 7.69 32.58
CA TRP A 284 16.37 7.25 31.22
C TRP A 284 15.18 6.67 30.45
N ARG A 285 14.35 5.87 31.13
CA ARG A 285 13.09 5.33 30.59
C ARG A 285 12.18 6.43 30.06
N GLN A 286 11.97 7.48 30.85
CA GLN A 286 11.14 8.61 30.44
C GLN A 286 11.67 9.28 29.16
N VAL A 287 13.00 9.45 29.05
CA VAL A 287 13.63 9.98 27.83
C VAL A 287 13.43 9.05 26.63
N CYS A 288 13.67 7.75 26.80
CA CYS A 288 13.46 6.77 25.73
C CYS A 288 12.01 6.77 25.23
N GLU A 289 11.04 6.67 26.14
CA GLU A 289 9.62 6.62 25.80
C GLU A 289 9.14 7.90 25.10
N PHE A 290 9.61 9.06 25.55
CA PHE A 290 9.35 10.33 24.86
C PHE A 290 9.86 10.29 23.42
N LYS A 291 11.10 9.84 23.19
CA LYS A 291 11.68 9.74 21.85
C LYS A 291 10.91 8.78 20.95
N LEU A 292 10.51 7.61 21.44
CA LEU A 292 9.67 6.66 20.69
C LEU A 292 8.35 7.28 20.22
N GLY A 293 7.82 8.25 20.97
CA GLY A 293 6.59 8.97 20.63
C GLY A 293 6.71 9.88 19.40
N LEU A 294 7.91 10.39 19.08
CA LEU A 294 8.13 11.34 17.99
C LEU A 294 7.84 10.72 16.61
N MET A 295 8.26 9.47 16.38
CA MET A 295 8.03 8.77 15.11
C MET A 295 6.53 8.52 14.86
N ASP A 296 5.81 8.00 15.86
CA ASP A 296 4.37 7.77 15.74
C ASP A 296 3.59 9.08 15.53
N ALA A 297 4.00 10.17 16.19
CA ALA A 297 3.39 11.49 16.01
C ALA A 297 3.53 11.99 14.55
N PHE A 298 4.73 11.87 13.97
CA PHE A 298 4.97 12.23 12.58
C PHE A 298 4.12 11.39 11.62
N TRP A 299 4.13 10.07 11.81
CA TRP A 299 3.36 9.13 11.00
C TRP A 299 1.86 9.34 11.09
N LYS A 300 1.33 9.65 12.27
CA LYS A 300 -0.06 10.02 12.47
C LYS A 300 -0.43 11.27 11.67
N ALA A 301 0.43 12.30 11.67
CA ALA A 301 0.21 13.53 10.90
C ALA A 301 0.28 13.26 9.38
N SER A 302 1.30 12.53 8.91
CA SER A 302 1.45 12.13 7.51
C SER A 302 0.26 11.32 7.00
N ARG A 303 -0.19 10.32 7.77
CA ARG A 303 -1.38 9.52 7.47
C ARG A 303 -2.62 10.40 7.37
N HIS A 304 -2.86 11.27 8.35
CA HIS A 304 -4.03 12.14 8.37
C HIS A 304 -4.11 13.02 7.12
N ALA A 305 -2.98 13.55 6.65
CA ALA A 305 -2.94 14.35 5.43
C ALA A 305 -3.19 13.51 4.16
N LEU A 306 -2.59 12.33 4.05
CA LEU A 306 -2.70 11.47 2.85
C LEU A 306 -4.08 10.82 2.71
N GLU A 307 -4.72 10.40 3.80
CA GLU A 307 -6.06 9.80 3.76
C GLU A 307 -7.15 10.76 3.24
N ARG A 308 -6.86 12.07 3.22
CA ARG A 308 -7.74 13.09 2.63
C ARG A 308 -7.74 13.08 1.10
N LEU A 309 -6.73 12.50 0.44
CA LEU A 309 -6.62 12.56 -1.02
C LEU A 309 -7.74 11.81 -1.74
N LYS A 310 -8.12 10.64 -1.22
CA LYS A 310 -9.32 9.90 -1.64
C LYS A 310 -9.70 8.82 -0.61
N PRO A 311 -10.96 8.36 -0.60
CA PRO A 311 -11.39 7.29 0.31
C PRO A 311 -10.51 6.05 0.20
N GLY A 312 -10.08 5.53 1.35
CA GLY A 312 -9.27 4.31 1.44
C GLY A 312 -7.81 4.46 1.01
N TYR A 313 -7.29 5.68 0.81
CA TYR A 313 -5.89 5.92 0.45
C TYR A 313 -4.95 5.55 1.61
N LEU A 314 -4.12 4.54 1.42
CA LEU A 314 -3.26 3.98 2.46
C LEU A 314 -1.96 4.77 2.62
N ALA A 315 -1.57 5.08 3.85
CA ALA A 315 -0.20 5.45 4.18
C ALA A 315 0.55 4.21 4.69
N VAL A 316 1.71 3.91 4.12
CA VAL A 316 2.51 2.74 4.47
C VAL A 316 3.97 3.18 4.62
N THR A 317 4.70 2.68 5.61
CA THR A 317 6.11 3.06 5.81
C THR A 317 6.92 1.85 6.23
N GLN A 318 8.20 1.81 5.87
CA GLN A 318 9.10 0.81 6.43
C GLN A 318 9.27 1.01 7.94
N SER A 319 9.30 -0.09 8.67
CA SER A 319 9.51 -0.09 10.11
C SER A 319 10.14 -1.38 10.67
N GLN A 320 10.09 -2.48 9.93
CA GLN A 320 10.41 -3.81 10.47
C GLN A 320 11.91 -4.04 10.71
N TYR A 321 12.81 -3.33 10.04
CA TYR A 321 14.25 -3.40 10.31
C TYR A 321 14.60 -2.81 11.71
N GLY A 322 13.77 -1.92 12.23
CA GLY A 322 14.15 -1.01 13.30
C GLY A 322 14.14 -1.60 14.71
N TRP A 323 13.64 -2.82 14.94
CA TRP A 323 13.56 -3.37 16.32
C TRP A 323 14.94 -3.53 17.00
N THR A 324 16.04 -3.55 16.24
CA THR A 324 17.41 -3.49 16.76
C THR A 324 17.90 -2.06 17.05
N ALA A 325 17.20 -1.05 16.55
CA ALA A 325 17.59 0.37 16.53
C ALA A 325 16.83 1.19 17.58
N TYR A 326 16.80 0.73 18.83
CA TYR A 326 15.94 1.33 19.88
C TYR A 326 16.14 2.84 20.07
N HIS A 327 17.39 3.29 20.03
CA HIS A 327 17.74 4.69 20.22
C HIS A 327 17.45 5.59 19.00
N ASP A 328 17.15 4.99 17.85
CA ASP A 328 16.71 5.68 16.61
C ASP A 328 15.21 5.99 16.64
N GLY A 329 14.52 5.74 17.77
CA GLY A 329 13.08 5.94 17.92
C GLY A 329 12.25 4.69 17.63
N TYR A 330 12.89 3.53 17.45
CA TYR A 330 12.20 2.29 17.16
C TYR A 330 11.91 1.46 18.40
N TYR A 331 10.67 1.01 18.49
CA TYR A 331 10.32 -0.09 19.36
C TYR A 331 9.25 -0.92 18.65
N PHE A 332 8.95 -2.11 19.18
CA PHE A 332 7.79 -2.85 18.70
C PHE A 332 6.56 -1.94 18.84
N ASN A 333 5.63 -2.06 17.90
CA ASN A 333 4.44 -1.20 17.79
C ASN A 333 4.64 0.25 17.29
N VAL A 334 5.85 0.68 16.90
CA VAL A 334 6.10 2.08 16.49
C VAL A 334 5.15 2.57 15.39
N VAL A 335 4.75 1.71 14.43
CA VAL A 335 3.79 2.02 13.35
C VAL A 335 2.32 1.77 13.74
N ARG A 336 1.96 1.85 15.03
CA ARG A 336 0.58 1.62 15.51
C ARG A 336 -0.43 2.61 14.93
N SER A 337 0.00 3.78 14.46
CA SER A 337 -0.85 4.71 13.73
C SER A 337 -1.04 4.35 12.26
N MET A 338 -0.28 3.42 11.68
CA MET A 338 -0.39 3.05 10.26
C MET A 338 -1.39 1.92 10.03
N PRO A 339 -2.10 1.89 8.89
CA PRO A 339 -3.05 0.82 8.54
C PRO A 339 -2.37 -0.51 8.19
N VAL A 340 -1.09 -0.49 7.81
CA VAL A 340 -0.32 -1.65 7.36
C VAL A 340 1.06 -1.61 8.02
N VAL A 341 1.52 -2.75 8.53
CA VAL A 341 2.92 -2.93 8.94
C VAL A 341 3.72 -3.28 7.69
N SER A 342 4.77 -2.52 7.41
CA SER A 342 5.58 -2.73 6.22
C SER A 342 7.06 -2.58 6.54
N GLY A 343 7.89 -3.24 5.76
CA GLY A 343 9.33 -3.15 5.89
C GLY A 343 10.07 -4.25 5.15
N HIS A 344 11.38 -4.11 5.15
CA HIS A 344 12.31 -5.23 5.06
C HIS A 344 13.12 -5.25 6.35
N GLY A 345 14.05 -6.19 6.46
CA GLY A 345 15.06 -6.18 7.51
C GLY A 345 15.98 -7.39 7.37
N GLY A 346 17.26 -7.20 7.68
CA GLY A 346 18.21 -8.29 7.69
C GLY A 346 18.49 -8.89 6.31
N TYR A 347 19.38 -8.25 5.56
CA TYR A 347 19.91 -8.79 4.30
C TYR A 347 20.68 -10.09 4.52
N ASN A 348 20.68 -10.96 3.52
CA ASN A 348 21.38 -12.25 3.56
C ASN A 348 22.91 -12.16 3.44
N ASP A 349 23.46 -10.97 3.22
CA ASP A 349 24.89 -10.74 3.08
C ASP A 349 25.60 -10.53 4.45
N PHE A 350 24.86 -10.55 5.56
CA PHE A 350 25.41 -10.50 6.92
C PHE A 350 24.81 -11.55 7.88
N TRP A 351 25.43 -11.69 9.06
CA TRP A 351 24.99 -12.48 10.21
C TRP A 351 24.35 -13.86 9.96
N LEU A 352 23.00 -14.00 9.95
CA LEU A 352 22.32 -15.29 9.76
C LEU A 352 22.13 -15.71 8.29
N ARG A 353 22.67 -14.94 7.34
CA ARG A 353 22.53 -15.23 5.90
C ARG A 353 21.07 -15.30 5.50
N ASN A 354 20.67 -16.33 4.76
CA ASN A 354 19.32 -16.54 4.25
C ASN A 354 18.21 -16.53 5.32
N PHE A 355 18.55 -16.63 6.61
CA PHE A 355 17.58 -16.52 7.71
C PHE A 355 17.39 -15.11 8.26
N ASN A 356 18.29 -14.17 7.96
CA ASN A 356 18.14 -12.81 8.43
C ASN A 356 16.77 -12.22 8.03
N PRO A 357 16.26 -12.41 6.79
CA PRO A 357 14.95 -11.88 6.42
C PRO A 357 13.83 -12.39 7.33
N SER A 358 13.70 -13.71 7.51
CA SER A 358 12.65 -14.28 8.37
C SER A 358 12.87 -13.96 9.85
N PHE A 359 14.13 -13.82 10.29
CA PHE A 359 14.47 -13.43 11.66
C PHE A 359 14.00 -12.02 11.96
N PHE A 360 14.36 -11.04 11.13
CA PHE A 360 13.93 -9.66 11.31
C PHE A 360 12.41 -9.53 11.21
N LEU A 361 11.78 -10.25 10.26
CA LEU A 361 10.33 -10.30 10.15
C LEU A 361 9.67 -10.75 11.44
N GLU A 362 9.98 -11.95 11.94
CA GLU A 362 9.28 -12.51 13.10
C GLU A 362 9.55 -11.73 14.39
N PHE A 363 10.73 -11.14 14.52
CA PHE A 363 11.02 -10.24 15.63
C PHE A 363 10.27 -8.92 15.53
N ALA A 364 9.95 -8.41 14.34
CA ALA A 364 9.18 -7.17 14.20
C ALA A 364 7.67 -7.30 14.48
N LEU A 365 7.11 -8.52 14.52
CA LEU A 365 5.66 -8.76 14.63
C LEU A 365 4.96 -8.48 15.98
N PRO A 366 5.60 -8.57 17.16
CA PRO A 366 4.91 -8.41 18.44
C PRO A 366 4.06 -7.13 18.50
N ARG A 367 2.93 -7.22 19.20
CA ARG A 367 2.00 -6.09 19.48
C ARG A 367 1.29 -5.44 18.28
N GLN A 368 1.48 -5.93 17.05
CA GLN A 368 0.77 -5.41 15.85
C GLN A 368 0.10 -6.53 15.02
N LEU A 369 -0.26 -7.62 15.69
CA LEU A 369 -0.77 -8.85 15.07
C LEU A 369 -2.19 -8.71 14.50
N ASP A 370 -2.86 -7.59 14.76
CA ASP A 370 -4.19 -7.24 14.27
C ASP A 370 -4.17 -6.60 12.87
N LYS A 371 -2.98 -6.27 12.34
CA LYS A 371 -2.82 -5.55 11.08
C LYS A 371 -2.21 -6.42 9.99
N PRO A 372 -2.53 -6.12 8.72
CA PRO A 372 -1.80 -6.73 7.61
C PRO A 372 -0.31 -6.34 7.67
N THR A 373 0.54 -7.33 7.44
CA THR A 373 2.00 -7.16 7.31
C THR A 373 2.43 -7.42 5.87
N TRP A 374 3.15 -6.47 5.27
CA TRP A 374 3.73 -6.56 3.93
C TRP A 374 5.26 -6.51 4.02
N TYR A 375 5.91 -7.62 3.67
CA TYR A 375 7.34 -7.79 3.92
C TYR A 375 8.15 -7.93 2.63
N LEU A 376 9.27 -7.22 2.56
CA LEU A 376 10.30 -7.41 1.54
C LEU A 376 11.43 -8.25 2.14
N PRO A 377 11.65 -9.51 1.70
CA PRO A 377 12.71 -10.33 2.27
C PRO A 377 14.13 -9.87 1.95
N GLU A 378 14.41 -9.43 0.72
CA GLU A 378 15.78 -9.20 0.25
C GLU A 378 15.84 -8.05 -0.75
N TRP A 379 17.00 -7.40 -0.88
CA TRP A 379 17.27 -6.26 -1.74
C TRP A 379 18.09 -6.58 -3.00
N TYR A 380 18.89 -7.65 -2.97
CA TYR A 380 19.91 -7.93 -4.00
C TYR A 380 19.43 -8.86 -5.15
N ALA A 381 20.27 -8.99 -6.19
CA ALA A 381 20.00 -9.83 -7.37
C ALA A 381 20.15 -11.33 -7.08
N MET A 382 19.07 -12.11 -7.17
CA MET A 382 19.04 -13.50 -6.71
C MET A 382 18.97 -14.53 -7.85
N THR A 383 19.37 -15.78 -7.57
CA THR A 383 18.98 -16.92 -8.39
C THR A 383 17.52 -17.33 -8.09
N PRO A 384 16.83 -18.05 -8.99
CA PRO A 384 15.46 -18.54 -8.73
C PRO A 384 15.29 -19.33 -7.43
N ALA A 385 16.28 -20.16 -7.08
CA ALA A 385 16.26 -20.99 -5.89
C ALA A 385 16.44 -20.16 -4.60
N ALA A 386 17.35 -19.19 -4.61
CA ALA A 386 17.56 -18.29 -3.49
C ALA A 386 16.31 -17.44 -3.23
N PHE A 387 15.72 -16.87 -4.29
CA PHE A 387 14.47 -16.11 -4.20
C PHE A 387 13.36 -16.94 -3.54
N SER A 388 13.14 -18.16 -4.06
CA SER A 388 12.10 -19.06 -3.55
C SER A 388 12.33 -19.40 -2.07
N GLY A 389 13.57 -19.70 -1.67
CA GLY A 389 13.91 -20.06 -0.30
C GLY A 389 13.55 -18.96 0.71
N GLU A 390 13.99 -17.73 0.49
CA GLU A 390 13.78 -16.61 1.43
C GLU A 390 12.32 -16.15 1.46
N HIS A 391 11.65 -16.16 0.29
CA HIS A 391 10.24 -15.83 0.23
C HIS A 391 9.38 -16.90 0.89
N ASN A 392 9.74 -18.18 0.75
CA ASN A 392 9.06 -19.26 1.46
C ASN A 392 9.29 -19.18 2.97
N LEU A 393 10.52 -18.92 3.44
CA LEU A 393 10.81 -18.70 4.86
C LEU A 393 10.01 -17.52 5.44
N SER A 394 9.78 -16.48 4.66
CA SER A 394 8.95 -15.34 5.07
C SER A 394 7.45 -15.67 5.00
N PHE A 395 6.99 -16.37 3.96
CA PHE A 395 5.58 -16.75 3.76
C PHE A 395 5.01 -17.58 4.92
N ILE A 396 5.79 -18.54 5.44
CA ILE A 396 5.35 -19.48 6.48
C ILE A 396 5.05 -18.79 7.83
N THR A 397 5.47 -17.54 8.00
CA THR A 397 5.20 -16.72 9.19
C THR A 397 3.75 -16.21 9.22
N GLY A 398 3.03 -16.28 8.10
CA GLY A 398 1.61 -15.92 8.00
C GLY A 398 1.33 -14.44 7.71
N VAL A 399 2.29 -13.74 7.09
CA VAL A 399 2.14 -12.35 6.60
C VAL A 399 1.12 -12.25 5.46
N GLN A 400 0.61 -11.03 5.20
CA GLN A 400 -0.48 -10.74 4.26
C GLN A 400 0.02 -10.34 2.86
N GLY A 401 1.30 -10.04 2.73
CA GLY A 401 1.92 -9.71 1.46
C GLY A 401 3.43 -9.91 1.47
N LEU A 402 3.96 -10.25 0.31
CA LEU A 402 5.40 -10.34 0.06
C LEU A 402 5.77 -9.41 -1.09
N ALA A 403 6.89 -8.72 -0.91
CA ALA A 403 7.47 -7.82 -1.88
C ALA A 403 8.73 -8.40 -2.50
N THR A 404 8.94 -8.07 -3.76
CA THR A 404 10.18 -8.29 -4.52
C THR A 404 10.95 -6.96 -4.59
N PRO A 405 12.28 -6.97 -4.46
CA PRO A 405 13.08 -5.75 -4.44
C PRO A 405 13.12 -4.99 -5.78
N PRO A 406 13.49 -3.70 -5.74
CA PRO A 406 13.70 -2.92 -6.94
C PRO A 406 14.81 -3.53 -7.80
N GLY A 407 14.60 -3.54 -9.12
CA GLY A 407 15.59 -4.02 -10.10
C GLY A 407 15.41 -5.48 -10.54
N LEU A 408 14.59 -6.28 -9.83
CA LEU A 408 14.18 -7.61 -10.29
C LEU A 408 12.93 -7.51 -11.17
N ASN A 409 13.11 -7.74 -12.47
CA ASN A 409 12.09 -7.58 -13.51
C ASN A 409 11.95 -8.85 -14.36
N ALA A 410 11.09 -8.80 -15.38
CA ALA A 410 10.82 -9.92 -16.27
C ALA A 410 12.04 -10.48 -17.03
N LYS A 411 13.16 -9.73 -17.08
CA LYS A 411 14.42 -10.13 -17.73
C LYS A 411 15.48 -10.61 -16.73
N SER A 412 15.22 -10.49 -15.43
CA SER A 412 16.17 -10.91 -14.39
C SER A 412 16.26 -12.44 -14.31
N GLU A 413 17.41 -12.96 -13.90
CA GLU A 413 17.62 -14.40 -13.68
C GLU A 413 16.59 -14.98 -12.68
N ALA A 414 16.20 -14.20 -11.67
CA ALA A 414 15.20 -14.57 -10.68
C ALA A 414 13.76 -14.71 -11.23
N ALA A 415 13.45 -14.20 -12.44
CA ALA A 415 12.08 -14.08 -12.94
C ALA A 415 11.26 -15.41 -12.91
N PRO A 416 11.83 -16.59 -13.26
CA PRO A 416 11.13 -17.86 -13.10
C PRO A 416 10.78 -18.19 -11.65
N GLY A 417 11.69 -17.90 -10.71
CA GLY A 417 11.49 -18.10 -9.27
C GLY A 417 10.43 -17.17 -8.70
N ILE A 418 10.43 -15.90 -9.12
CA ILE A 418 9.41 -14.92 -8.77
C ILE A 418 8.04 -15.36 -9.28
N THR A 419 7.95 -15.73 -10.56
CA THR A 419 6.69 -16.15 -11.19
C THR A 419 6.12 -17.40 -10.51
N ALA A 420 6.95 -18.40 -10.23
CA ALA A 420 6.53 -19.61 -9.53
C ALA A 420 6.04 -19.31 -8.11
N SER A 421 6.76 -18.49 -7.37
CA SER A 421 6.43 -18.10 -5.99
C SER A 421 5.14 -17.27 -5.95
N ASN A 422 5.02 -16.24 -6.78
CA ASN A 422 3.83 -15.39 -6.88
C ASN A 422 2.59 -16.20 -7.24
N ARG A 423 2.67 -17.13 -8.19
CA ARG A 423 1.53 -18.02 -8.53
C ARG A 423 1.12 -18.92 -7.36
N LEU A 424 2.09 -19.43 -6.60
CA LEU A 424 1.84 -20.22 -5.40
C LEU A 424 1.16 -19.38 -4.31
N PHE A 425 1.71 -18.20 -4.01
CA PHE A 425 1.23 -17.30 -2.98
C PHE A 425 -0.13 -16.66 -3.33
N ALA A 426 -0.38 -16.36 -4.60
CA ALA A 426 -1.68 -15.89 -5.08
C ALA A 426 -2.80 -16.89 -4.74
N ARG A 427 -2.50 -18.19 -4.85
CA ARG A 427 -3.44 -19.29 -4.58
C ARG A 427 -3.61 -19.52 -3.07
N LEU A 428 -2.49 -19.68 -2.37
CA LEU A 428 -2.49 -20.19 -0.99
C LEU A 428 -2.47 -19.08 0.07
N GLY A 429 -1.82 -17.96 -0.21
CA GLY A 429 -1.68 -16.84 0.73
C GLY A 429 -3.01 -16.19 1.10
N THR A 430 -4.09 -16.46 0.35
CA THR A 430 -5.44 -15.96 0.65
C THR A 430 -5.93 -16.37 2.04
N ILE A 431 -5.44 -17.49 2.60
CA ILE A 431 -5.74 -17.90 3.99
C ILE A 431 -5.18 -16.95 5.05
N PHE A 432 -4.24 -16.07 4.66
CA PHE A 432 -3.63 -15.06 5.52
C PHE A 432 -4.25 -13.69 5.32
N ALA A 433 -5.09 -13.48 4.30
CA ALA A 433 -5.58 -12.15 3.91
C ALA A 433 -6.30 -11.40 5.05
N LYS A 434 -6.93 -12.11 5.98
CA LYS A 434 -7.39 -11.56 7.25
C LYS A 434 -6.33 -11.79 8.33
N PRO A 435 -5.87 -10.76 9.04
CA PRO A 435 -4.94 -10.91 10.15
C PRO A 435 -5.51 -11.87 11.22
N GLN A 436 -4.85 -13.01 11.36
CA GLN A 436 -5.07 -13.97 12.43
C GLN A 436 -3.71 -14.58 12.75
N TYR A 437 -3.30 -14.51 14.01
CA TYR A 437 -1.97 -14.96 14.41
C TYR A 437 -2.01 -16.27 15.18
N THR A 438 -1.01 -17.11 14.92
CA THR A 438 -0.81 -18.37 15.65
C THR A 438 0.28 -18.17 16.68
N ARG A 439 -0.10 -18.08 17.96
CA ARG A 439 0.88 -18.10 19.05
C ARG A 439 1.52 -19.48 19.08
N GLN A 440 2.86 -19.51 19.06
CA GLN A 440 3.63 -20.75 19.06
C GLN A 440 3.88 -21.21 20.49
N ASP A 441 4.01 -22.52 20.72
CA ASP A 441 4.25 -23.05 22.07
C ASP A 441 5.56 -22.54 22.69
N LEU A 442 6.57 -22.22 21.86
CA LEU A 442 7.85 -21.65 22.29
C LEU A 442 7.93 -20.15 21.94
N ALA A 443 8.32 -19.34 22.92
CA ALA A 443 8.61 -17.93 22.75
C ALA A 443 10.09 -17.58 23.02
N ILE A 444 10.58 -16.48 22.44
CA ILE A 444 11.89 -15.88 22.74
C ILE A 444 11.65 -14.47 23.29
N LEU A 445 12.29 -14.12 24.41
CA LEU A 445 12.17 -12.78 25.00
C LEU A 445 13.15 -11.79 24.36
N TYR A 446 12.62 -10.71 23.76
CA TYR A 446 13.34 -9.46 23.57
C TYR A 446 12.97 -8.52 24.72
N SER A 447 13.96 -7.97 25.45
CA SER A 447 13.66 -7.17 26.63
C SER A 447 13.94 -5.68 26.47
N LYS A 448 12.91 -4.86 26.68
CA LYS A 448 13.00 -3.40 26.74
C LYS A 448 13.80 -2.94 27.97
N SER A 449 13.54 -3.53 29.13
CA SER A 449 14.26 -3.20 30.36
C SER A 449 15.76 -3.49 30.26
N ASN A 450 16.14 -4.57 29.56
CA ASN A 450 17.55 -4.90 29.32
C ASN A 450 18.26 -3.85 28.44
N ILE A 451 17.65 -3.39 27.34
CA ILE A 451 18.27 -2.38 26.46
C ILE A 451 18.33 -1.00 27.12
N GLU A 452 17.32 -0.64 27.91
CA GLU A 452 17.33 0.61 28.69
C GLU A 452 18.43 0.59 29.75
N TYR A 453 18.60 -0.52 30.47
CA TYR A 453 19.65 -0.68 31.47
C TYR A 453 21.05 -0.54 30.87
N GLN A 454 21.26 -1.03 29.64
CA GLN A 454 22.56 -0.98 28.95
C GLN A 454 22.93 0.41 28.39
N HIS A 455 22.01 1.38 28.43
CA HIS A 455 22.27 2.81 28.22
C HIS A 455 23.08 3.16 26.95
N GLY A 456 22.47 3.02 25.78
CA GLY A 456 23.10 3.36 24.48
C GLY A 456 23.71 2.17 23.74
N GLY A 457 23.75 0.99 24.37
CA GLY A 457 24.22 -0.26 23.76
C GLY A 457 23.20 -1.40 23.87
N SER A 458 23.43 -2.48 23.13
CA SER A 458 22.68 -3.73 23.29
C SER A 458 23.55 -4.94 22.96
N THR A 459 23.73 -5.83 23.92
CA THR A 459 24.46 -7.09 23.76
C THR A 459 23.55 -8.27 23.41
N GLN A 460 22.23 -8.10 23.50
CA GLN A 460 21.26 -9.18 23.30
C GLN A 460 21.11 -9.68 21.84
N PRO A 461 21.16 -8.83 20.79
CA PRO A 461 20.85 -9.25 19.42
C PRO A 461 21.64 -10.48 18.97
N GLY A 462 22.96 -10.48 19.22
CA GLY A 462 23.89 -11.59 19.00
C GLY A 462 23.31 -12.95 19.39
N ALA A 463 22.85 -13.03 20.64
CA ALA A 463 22.32 -14.23 21.25
C ALA A 463 20.90 -14.58 20.77
N LEU A 464 20.07 -13.58 20.44
CA LEU A 464 18.72 -13.78 19.88
C LEU A 464 18.76 -14.46 18.51
N ALA A 465 19.69 -14.07 17.64
CA ALA A 465 19.81 -14.67 16.32
C ALA A 465 20.26 -16.14 16.37
N MET A 466 21.22 -16.47 17.24
CA MET A 466 21.64 -17.86 17.45
C MET A 466 20.51 -18.70 18.06
N ALA A 467 19.73 -18.12 18.96
CA ALA A 467 18.53 -18.76 19.51
C ALA A 467 17.47 -19.01 18.42
N TYR A 468 17.18 -18.02 17.58
CA TYR A 468 16.25 -18.16 16.47
C TYR A 468 16.71 -19.23 15.46
N LEU A 469 17.98 -19.23 15.05
CA LEU A 469 18.48 -20.25 14.14
C LEU A 469 18.44 -21.65 14.76
N ALA A 470 18.73 -21.77 16.07
CA ALA A 470 18.60 -23.03 16.78
C ALA A 470 17.15 -23.57 16.76
N THR A 471 16.12 -22.71 16.81
CA THR A 471 14.74 -23.20 16.70
C THR A 471 14.40 -23.68 15.28
N ARG A 472 14.98 -23.06 14.25
CA ARG A 472 14.84 -23.49 12.85
C ARG A 472 15.43 -24.88 12.57
N LEU A 473 16.53 -25.24 13.25
CA LEU A 473 17.17 -26.57 13.18
C LEU A 473 16.42 -27.68 13.94
N THR A 474 15.37 -27.32 14.69
CA THR A 474 14.67 -28.22 15.61
C THR A 474 13.19 -28.37 15.30
N GLN A 475 12.69 -27.74 14.23
CA GLN A 475 11.29 -27.74 13.81
C GLN A 475 10.32 -27.18 14.87
N TYR A 476 10.80 -26.30 15.76
CA TYR A 476 9.95 -25.54 16.68
C TYR A 476 9.76 -24.11 16.12
N PRO A 477 8.59 -23.79 15.54
CA PRO A 477 8.25 -22.41 15.25
C PRO A 477 8.23 -21.60 16.55
N VAL A 478 8.53 -20.31 16.45
CA VAL A 478 8.63 -19.41 17.61
C VAL A 478 7.68 -18.23 17.48
N SER A 479 7.30 -17.68 18.63
CA SER A 479 6.82 -16.31 18.74
C SER A 479 7.88 -15.48 19.46
N VAL A 480 7.89 -14.17 19.21
CA VAL A 480 8.68 -13.24 20.03
C VAL A 480 7.74 -12.62 21.05
N VAL A 481 8.23 -12.51 22.29
CA VAL A 481 7.51 -11.85 23.39
C VAL A 481 8.37 -10.74 23.97
N LEU A 482 7.71 -9.74 24.53
CA LEU A 482 8.30 -8.56 25.13
C LEU A 482 8.13 -8.59 26.66
N ASP A 483 8.80 -7.67 27.36
CA ASP A 483 8.60 -7.45 28.81
C ASP A 483 7.12 -7.25 29.12
N GLU A 484 6.43 -6.47 28.29
CA GLU A 484 5.01 -6.18 28.40
C GLU A 484 4.15 -7.44 28.23
N ASP A 485 4.54 -8.37 27.34
CA ASP A 485 3.79 -9.62 27.11
C ASP A 485 3.89 -10.58 28.29
N ILE A 486 4.98 -10.48 29.05
CA ILE A 486 5.16 -11.19 30.31
C ILE A 486 4.22 -10.56 31.36
N LEU A 487 4.23 -9.23 31.48
CA LEU A 487 3.51 -8.50 32.53
C LEU A 487 1.98 -8.52 32.35
N ASP A 488 1.47 -8.44 31.12
CA ASP A 488 0.04 -8.41 30.85
C ASP A 488 -0.61 -9.80 30.75
N GLY A 489 0.19 -10.86 30.90
CA GLY A 489 -0.27 -12.26 30.87
C GLY A 489 -0.35 -12.87 29.47
N THR A 490 0.04 -12.15 28.41
CA THR A 490 0.11 -12.69 27.04
C THR A 490 0.98 -13.94 26.96
N LEU A 491 2.15 -13.95 27.62
CA LEU A 491 3.02 -15.12 27.71
C LEU A 491 2.26 -16.32 28.30
N ALA A 492 1.69 -16.13 29.50
CA ALA A 492 1.05 -17.20 30.27
C ALA A 492 -0.20 -17.76 29.58
N ALA A 493 -0.95 -16.93 28.85
CA ALA A 493 -2.14 -17.35 28.13
C ALA A 493 -1.86 -18.05 26.80
N GLY A 494 -0.71 -17.77 26.17
CA GLY A 494 -0.45 -18.13 24.78
C GLY A 494 0.67 -19.13 24.53
N HIS A 495 1.54 -19.37 25.51
CA HIS A 495 2.81 -20.07 25.32
C HIS A 495 3.06 -21.10 26.42
N LYS A 496 3.84 -22.14 26.10
CA LYS A 496 4.23 -23.20 27.05
C LYS A 496 5.67 -23.04 27.53
N ALA A 497 6.53 -22.39 26.73
CA ALA A 497 7.91 -22.14 27.07
C ALA A 497 8.38 -20.75 26.61
N VAL A 498 9.33 -20.17 27.34
CA VAL A 498 10.06 -18.96 26.96
C VAL A 498 11.57 -19.17 27.10
N LEU A 499 12.32 -18.74 26.09
CA LEU A 499 13.78 -18.75 26.08
C LEU A 499 14.32 -17.35 26.39
N LEU A 500 15.17 -17.29 27.42
CA LEU A 500 15.87 -16.10 27.88
C LEU A 500 17.35 -16.21 27.49
N THR A 501 17.84 -15.27 26.68
CA THR A 501 19.19 -15.29 26.12
C THR A 501 19.82 -13.91 26.06
N GLY A 502 21.13 -13.81 26.35
CA GLY A 502 21.89 -12.55 26.29
C GLY A 502 21.43 -11.43 27.25
N LEU A 503 20.71 -11.76 28.33
CA LEU A 503 20.18 -10.76 29.27
C LEU A 503 21.15 -10.47 30.41
N VAL A 504 21.37 -9.18 30.71
CA VAL A 504 22.13 -8.74 31.90
C VAL A 504 21.22 -8.14 32.97
N TYR A 505 20.04 -7.66 32.57
CA TYR A 505 19.06 -7.05 33.46
C TYR A 505 17.63 -7.40 32.99
N LEU A 506 16.71 -7.50 33.93
CA LEU A 506 15.27 -7.44 33.72
C LEU A 506 14.66 -6.62 34.85
N ASP A 507 13.58 -5.90 34.56
CA ASP A 507 12.80 -5.23 35.60
C ASP A 507 12.30 -6.25 36.64
N PRO A 508 12.35 -5.95 37.96
CA PRO A 508 11.90 -6.88 38.99
C PRO A 508 10.49 -7.42 38.79
N ALA A 509 9.57 -6.63 38.23
CA ALA A 509 8.21 -7.07 37.94
C ALA A 509 8.18 -8.16 36.85
N VAL A 510 9.04 -8.04 35.83
CA VAL A 510 9.17 -9.02 34.75
C VAL A 510 9.74 -10.34 35.29
N VAL A 511 10.74 -10.27 36.17
CA VAL A 511 11.29 -11.46 36.86
C VAL A 511 10.20 -12.17 37.66
N ALA A 512 9.47 -11.44 38.50
CA ALA A 512 8.40 -12.03 39.32
C ALA A 512 7.31 -12.70 38.47
N ALA A 513 6.94 -12.10 37.33
CA ALA A 513 5.96 -12.68 36.41
C ALA A 513 6.50 -13.94 35.70
N LEU A 514 7.79 -13.99 35.34
CA LEU A 514 8.43 -15.19 34.81
C LEU A 514 8.49 -16.33 35.85
N GLU A 515 8.75 -16.00 37.12
CA GLU A 515 8.71 -16.97 38.22
C GLU A 515 7.30 -17.52 38.44
N ALA A 516 6.28 -16.66 38.37
CA ALA A 516 4.89 -17.08 38.45
C ALA A 516 4.51 -17.99 37.26
N PHE A 517 4.95 -17.67 36.04
CA PHE A 517 4.77 -18.53 34.88
C PHE A 517 5.41 -19.92 35.08
N ALA A 518 6.62 -19.97 35.62
CA ALA A 518 7.29 -21.22 35.95
C ALA A 518 6.54 -22.04 37.02
N GLN A 519 6.04 -21.38 38.07
CA GLN A 519 5.26 -22.02 39.14
C GLN A 519 3.94 -22.62 38.62
N GLN A 520 3.36 -22.04 37.57
CA GLN A 520 2.14 -22.52 36.92
C GLN A 520 2.40 -23.61 35.87
N GLY A 521 3.64 -24.09 35.75
CA GLY A 521 4.01 -25.19 34.85
C GLY A 521 4.56 -24.74 33.50
N GLY A 522 4.68 -23.44 33.25
CA GLY A 522 5.41 -22.90 32.11
C GLY A 522 6.91 -23.21 32.19
N ALA A 523 7.57 -23.41 31.06
CA ALA A 523 9.00 -23.65 31.02
C ALA A 523 9.78 -22.35 30.76
N VAL A 524 10.57 -21.90 31.73
CA VAL A 524 11.55 -20.82 31.54
C VAL A 524 12.91 -21.46 31.27
N LEU A 525 13.46 -21.24 30.07
CA LEU A 525 14.76 -21.75 29.66
C LEU A 525 15.77 -20.60 29.64
N VAL A 526 16.96 -20.79 30.22
CA VAL A 526 18.03 -19.77 30.26
C VAL A 526 19.32 -20.30 29.65
N THR A 527 19.92 -19.53 28.75
CA THR A 527 21.27 -19.80 28.22
C THR A 527 22.34 -19.35 29.21
N ALA A 528 23.58 -19.84 29.06
CA ALA A 528 24.66 -19.60 30.03
C ALA A 528 25.18 -18.15 30.06
N ASP A 529 24.89 -17.36 29.02
CA ASP A 529 25.19 -15.94 28.93
C ASP A 529 24.13 -15.06 29.62
N CYS A 530 22.94 -15.59 29.93
CA CYS A 530 21.94 -14.89 30.73
C CYS A 530 22.42 -14.73 32.18
N LYS A 531 22.51 -13.49 32.67
CA LYS A 531 22.93 -13.14 34.04
C LYS A 531 21.76 -12.93 34.99
N VAL A 532 20.55 -12.86 34.47
CA VAL A 532 19.34 -12.69 35.26
C VAL A 532 18.94 -14.01 35.89
N LYS A 533 18.64 -13.98 37.20
CA LYS A 533 18.19 -15.15 37.96
C LYS A 533 16.67 -15.15 38.02
N VAL A 534 16.07 -16.27 37.61
CA VAL A 534 14.62 -16.50 37.67
C VAL A 534 14.40 -17.83 38.40
N ALA A 535 13.70 -17.81 39.52
CA ALA A 535 13.36 -19.04 40.24
C ALA A 535 12.51 -19.98 39.36
N GLY A 536 12.87 -21.27 39.34
CA GLY A 536 12.19 -22.28 38.51
C GLY A 536 12.69 -22.38 37.06
N ALA A 537 13.62 -21.51 36.63
CA ALA A 537 14.22 -21.61 35.30
C ALA A 537 15.15 -22.83 35.15
N THR A 538 15.19 -23.39 33.94
CA THR A 538 16.06 -24.50 33.54
C THR A 538 17.24 -23.98 32.71
N GLY A 539 18.46 -24.18 33.20
CA GLY A 539 19.69 -23.79 32.48
C GLY A 539 20.03 -24.75 31.34
N LEU A 540 20.43 -24.20 30.19
CA LEU A 540 20.81 -24.97 29.00
C LEU A 540 22.32 -25.20 28.86
N ASP A 541 23.15 -24.61 29.74
CA ASP A 541 24.63 -24.69 29.73
C ASP A 541 25.28 -24.50 28.34
N VAL A 542 24.74 -23.56 27.57
CA VAL A 542 25.26 -23.18 26.25
C VAL A 542 25.39 -21.67 26.19
N MET A 543 26.56 -21.18 25.76
CA MET A 543 26.82 -19.79 25.38
C MET A 543 26.55 -19.64 23.88
N PRO A 544 25.42 -19.04 23.43
CA PRO A 544 24.96 -19.11 22.04
C PRO A 544 25.99 -18.59 21.02
N GLU A 545 26.68 -17.49 21.34
CA GLU A 545 27.63 -16.86 20.41
C GLU A 545 29.07 -17.40 20.51
N ALA A 546 29.36 -18.34 21.41
CA ALA A 546 30.75 -18.71 21.72
C ALA A 546 31.53 -19.23 20.50
N LEU A 547 30.91 -20.12 19.70
CA LEU A 547 31.55 -20.66 18.51
C LEU A 547 31.75 -19.59 17.42
N TRP A 548 30.76 -18.73 17.22
CA TRP A 548 30.84 -17.65 16.25
C TRP A 548 31.92 -16.63 16.63
N LYS A 549 31.97 -16.19 17.90
CA LYS A 549 32.98 -15.24 18.40
C LYS A 549 34.39 -15.80 18.22
N LYS A 550 34.60 -17.07 18.59
CA LYS A 550 35.87 -17.76 18.36
C LYS A 550 36.25 -17.78 16.88
N ALA A 551 35.32 -18.13 15.99
CA ALA A 551 35.58 -18.16 14.55
C ALA A 551 35.90 -16.76 13.99
N GLN A 552 35.25 -15.70 14.49
CA GLN A 552 35.58 -14.32 14.12
C GLN A 552 36.97 -13.89 14.61
N GLU A 553 37.38 -14.29 15.81
CA GLU A 553 38.74 -14.04 16.33
C GLU A 553 39.80 -14.77 15.50
N GLU A 554 39.55 -16.04 15.18
CA GLU A 554 40.42 -16.83 14.30
C GLU A 554 40.52 -16.18 12.91
N LEU A 555 39.39 -15.72 12.33
CA LEU A 555 39.39 -15.01 11.06
C LEU A 555 40.18 -13.71 11.15
N LYS A 556 40.06 -12.91 12.22
CA LYS A 556 40.87 -11.69 12.41
C LYS A 556 42.36 -11.97 12.43
N ALA A 557 42.79 -13.13 12.92
CA ALA A 557 44.19 -13.54 12.94
C ALA A 557 44.75 -13.97 11.57
N VAL A 558 43.89 -14.25 10.58
CA VAL A 558 44.32 -14.61 9.21
C VAL A 558 44.81 -13.36 8.47
N PRO A 559 46.07 -13.32 7.97
CA PRO A 559 46.58 -12.18 7.21
C PRO A 559 45.73 -11.84 5.98
N ALA A 560 45.71 -10.56 5.57
CA ALA A 560 44.97 -10.11 4.38
C ALA A 560 45.51 -10.72 3.08
N GLU A 561 46.80 -11.08 3.05
CA GLU A 561 47.48 -11.73 1.93
C GLU A 561 48.08 -13.08 2.37
N PRO A 562 48.04 -14.12 1.53
CA PRO A 562 47.47 -14.15 0.18
C PRO A 562 45.93 -14.21 0.21
N LYS A 563 45.28 -13.46 -0.70
CA LYS A 563 43.81 -13.32 -0.76
C LYS A 563 43.06 -14.64 -0.77
N GLU A 564 43.59 -15.68 -1.40
CA GLU A 564 42.93 -17.00 -1.49
C GLU A 564 42.75 -17.63 -0.11
N LYS A 565 43.78 -17.56 0.75
CA LYS A 565 43.70 -18.07 2.12
C LYS A 565 42.72 -17.26 2.96
N ARG A 566 42.71 -15.93 2.78
CA ARG A 566 41.77 -15.05 3.45
C ARG A 566 40.32 -15.35 3.01
N GLN A 567 40.10 -15.58 1.72
CA GLN A 567 38.79 -15.95 1.17
C GLN A 567 38.31 -17.31 1.71
N GLU A 568 39.17 -18.33 1.73
CA GLU A 568 38.83 -19.64 2.28
C GLU A 568 38.46 -19.57 3.77
N ALA A 569 39.26 -18.86 4.57
CA ALA A 569 38.97 -18.64 5.99
C ALA A 569 37.66 -17.85 6.19
N THR A 570 37.43 -16.84 5.35
CA THR A 570 36.17 -16.08 5.36
C THR A 570 35.01 -17.03 5.05
N ALA A 571 35.11 -17.90 4.04
CA ALA A 571 34.06 -18.86 3.69
C ALA A 571 33.74 -19.84 4.82
N LYS A 572 34.75 -20.39 5.49
CA LYS A 572 34.57 -21.25 6.66
C LYS A 572 33.92 -20.53 7.85
N THR A 573 34.15 -19.22 7.98
CA THR A 573 33.61 -18.44 9.09
C THR A 573 32.20 -17.96 8.83
N ASN A 574 31.92 -17.57 7.59
CA ASN A 574 30.79 -16.71 7.24
C ASN A 574 29.79 -17.37 6.30
N SER A 575 30.03 -18.56 5.75
CA SER A 575 29.06 -19.22 4.87
C SER A 575 27.77 -19.61 5.60
N PHE A 576 26.70 -19.85 4.82
CA PHE A 576 25.40 -20.28 5.34
C PHE A 576 25.50 -21.55 6.21
N ARG A 577 26.34 -22.50 5.78
CA ARG A 577 26.66 -23.72 6.56
C ARG A 577 27.28 -23.41 7.92
N ALA A 578 28.28 -22.53 7.97
CA ALA A 578 28.99 -22.20 9.20
C ALA A 578 28.06 -21.62 10.27
N VAL A 579 27.14 -20.73 9.87
CA VAL A 579 26.16 -20.13 10.80
C VAL A 579 25.27 -21.19 11.45
N MET A 580 24.82 -22.19 10.68
CA MET A 580 24.06 -23.32 11.24
C MET A 580 24.89 -24.15 12.23
N GLU A 581 26.16 -24.39 11.92
CA GLU A 581 27.08 -25.12 12.82
C GLU A 581 27.29 -24.37 14.14
N TYR A 582 27.28 -23.04 14.15
CA TYR A 582 27.35 -22.24 15.39
C TYR A 582 26.11 -22.37 16.27
N ALA A 583 24.92 -22.49 15.68
CA ALA A 583 23.66 -22.64 16.42
C ALA A 583 23.37 -24.09 16.87
N ALA A 584 24.05 -25.08 16.29
CA ALA A 584 23.81 -26.51 16.54
C ALA A 584 23.90 -26.94 18.02
N PRO A 585 24.84 -26.44 18.86
CA PRO A 585 24.88 -26.78 20.29
C PRO A 585 23.60 -26.39 21.03
N LEU A 586 23.09 -25.18 20.76
CA LEU A 586 21.84 -24.71 21.36
C LEU A 586 20.64 -25.50 20.83
N ALA A 587 20.61 -25.81 19.53
CA ALA A 587 19.59 -26.67 18.93
C ALA A 587 19.50 -28.05 19.62
N LYS A 588 20.66 -28.67 19.91
CA LYS A 588 20.73 -29.95 20.63
C LYS A 588 20.21 -29.83 22.07
N ALA A 589 20.55 -28.76 22.77
CA ALA A 589 20.03 -28.49 24.12
C ALA A 589 18.49 -28.33 24.10
N LEU A 590 17.95 -27.58 23.14
CA LEU A 590 16.51 -27.38 22.96
C LEU A 590 15.77 -28.68 22.61
N LYS A 591 16.31 -29.51 21.70
CA LYS A 591 15.73 -30.84 21.37
C LYS A 591 15.58 -31.74 22.60
N THR A 592 16.40 -31.54 23.63
CA THR A 592 16.33 -32.30 24.88
C THR A 592 15.38 -31.65 25.89
N ALA A 593 15.52 -30.33 26.10
CA ALA A 593 14.80 -29.61 27.15
C ALA A 593 13.30 -29.44 26.85
N LEU A 594 12.93 -29.15 25.60
CA LEU A 594 11.53 -28.85 25.24
C LEU A 594 10.60 -30.07 25.40
N PRO A 595 10.92 -31.27 24.89
CA PRO A 595 10.07 -32.44 25.11
C PRO A 595 9.95 -32.83 26.59
N ALA A 596 11.01 -32.65 27.38
CA ALA A 596 10.98 -32.90 28.83
C ALA A 596 9.99 -31.98 29.57
N LYS A 597 9.59 -30.87 28.95
CA LYS A 597 8.56 -29.94 29.43
C LYS A 597 7.24 -30.05 28.67
N GLY A 598 7.05 -31.09 27.86
CA GLY A 598 5.81 -31.32 27.12
C GLY A 598 5.61 -30.41 25.90
N VAL A 599 6.63 -29.66 25.50
CA VAL A 599 6.61 -28.84 24.28
C VAL A 599 7.04 -29.71 23.09
N ARG A 600 6.25 -29.71 22.02
CA ARG A 600 6.46 -30.57 20.84
C ARG A 600 6.80 -29.73 19.60
N PRO A 601 7.63 -30.24 18.68
CA PRO A 601 7.87 -29.56 17.42
C PRO A 601 6.61 -29.62 16.55
N ALA A 602 6.50 -28.77 15.53
CA ALA A 602 5.39 -28.82 14.60
C ALA A 602 5.39 -30.15 13.80
N PHE A 603 6.58 -30.66 13.50
CA PHE A 603 6.81 -32.00 12.94
C PHE A 603 8.21 -32.50 13.29
N ALA A 604 8.44 -33.80 13.19
CA ALA A 604 9.79 -34.38 13.28
C ALA A 604 10.43 -34.50 11.89
N SER A 605 11.72 -34.25 11.77
CA SER A 605 12.49 -34.46 10.53
C SER A 605 13.80 -35.17 10.84
N ASN A 606 14.22 -36.10 9.98
CA ASN A 606 15.58 -36.65 10.02
C ASN A 606 16.63 -35.71 9.36
N VAL A 607 16.19 -34.65 8.68
CA VAL A 607 17.04 -33.60 8.12
C VAL A 607 16.78 -32.32 8.91
N GLU A 608 17.77 -31.88 9.68
CA GLU A 608 17.64 -30.72 10.59
C GLU A 608 17.37 -29.42 9.83
N THR A 609 17.81 -29.34 8.58
CA THR A 609 17.70 -28.19 7.68
C THR A 609 16.40 -28.14 6.86
N VAL A 610 15.36 -28.83 7.35
CA VAL A 610 13.98 -28.65 6.89
C VAL A 610 13.21 -27.96 8.01
N CYS A 611 12.99 -26.64 7.90
CA CYS A 611 12.43 -25.86 9.00
C CYS A 611 10.91 -25.93 8.98
N ALA A 612 10.33 -25.67 10.15
CA ALA A 612 8.90 -25.64 10.33
C ALA A 612 8.33 -24.23 10.36
N GLY A 613 7.16 -24.08 9.74
CA GLY A 613 6.17 -23.06 10.07
C GLY A 613 4.87 -23.72 10.52
N ARG A 614 4.08 -23.03 11.33
CA ARG A 614 2.77 -23.52 11.80
C ARG A 614 1.77 -22.38 11.89
N GLN A 615 0.64 -22.55 11.22
CA GLN A 615 -0.47 -21.60 11.26
C GLN A 615 -1.78 -22.29 11.57
N VAL A 616 -2.58 -21.78 12.52
CA VAL A 616 -3.92 -22.28 12.81
C VAL A 616 -4.93 -21.24 12.32
N ARG A 617 -5.88 -21.66 11.49
CA ARG A 617 -6.93 -20.82 10.93
C ARG A 617 -8.28 -21.48 11.16
N GLY A 618 -8.87 -21.19 12.33
CA GLY A 618 -10.07 -21.87 12.82
C GLY A 618 -9.81 -23.37 13.01
N GLU A 619 -10.66 -24.21 12.42
CA GLU A 619 -10.56 -25.67 12.50
C GLU A 619 -9.47 -26.30 11.59
N ILE A 620 -8.66 -25.50 10.89
CA ILE A 620 -7.60 -26.01 10.00
C ILE A 620 -6.24 -25.59 10.54
N GLU A 621 -5.39 -26.59 10.81
CA GLU A 621 -3.97 -26.37 11.07
C GLU A 621 -3.17 -26.53 9.78
N TYR A 622 -2.26 -25.61 9.53
CA TYR A 622 -1.32 -25.63 8.43
C TYR A 622 0.09 -25.81 8.97
N ILE A 623 0.77 -26.84 8.49
CA ILE A 623 2.17 -27.11 8.79
C ILE A 623 2.95 -26.91 7.51
N PHE A 624 4.01 -26.10 7.59
CA PHE A 624 4.88 -25.80 6.46
C PHE A 624 6.24 -26.41 6.71
N ALA A 625 6.81 -27.03 5.67
CA ALA A 625 8.17 -27.55 5.66
C ALA A 625 8.95 -26.88 4.54
N VAL A 626 10.01 -26.15 4.87
CA VAL A 626 10.85 -25.44 3.89
C VAL A 626 12.26 -26.03 3.93
N ASN A 627 12.77 -26.42 2.77
CA ASN A 627 14.13 -26.94 2.63
C ASN A 627 15.14 -25.79 2.47
N PHE A 628 16.06 -25.70 3.43
CA PHE A 628 17.17 -24.75 3.41
C PHE A 628 18.53 -25.45 3.57
N THR A 629 18.60 -26.74 3.22
CA THR A 629 19.83 -27.54 3.34
C THR A 629 20.98 -26.90 2.57
N PRO A 630 22.14 -26.59 3.18
CA PRO A 630 23.24 -25.95 2.48
C PRO A 630 23.92 -26.92 1.50
N GLU A 631 24.53 -26.39 0.45
CA GLU A 631 25.44 -27.17 -0.40
C GLU A 631 26.63 -27.77 0.40
N PRO A 632 27.24 -28.87 -0.07
CA PRO A 632 28.46 -29.40 0.53
C PRO A 632 29.60 -28.37 0.51
N GLY A 633 30.39 -28.33 1.60
CA GLY A 633 31.52 -27.42 1.73
C GLY A 633 31.16 -26.05 2.33
N TYR A 634 32.14 -25.14 2.30
CA TYR A 634 32.01 -23.76 2.78
C TYR A 634 32.26 -22.83 1.60
N SER A 635 31.20 -22.18 1.13
CA SER A 635 31.26 -21.22 0.02
C SER A 635 30.51 -19.96 0.39
N ILE A 636 31.01 -18.81 -0.07
CA ILE A 636 30.31 -17.54 -0.03
C ILE A 636 29.97 -17.21 -1.48
N ALA A 637 28.68 -17.22 -1.81
CA ALA A 637 28.24 -16.64 -3.07
C ALA A 637 28.62 -15.16 -3.08
N ALA A 638 28.91 -14.58 -4.26
CA ALA A 638 29.32 -13.18 -4.41
C ALA A 638 28.40 -12.15 -3.72
N HIS A 639 27.18 -12.56 -3.37
CA HIS A 639 26.12 -11.76 -2.77
C HIS A 639 25.41 -12.49 -1.60
N GLY A 640 26.09 -13.36 -0.85
CA GLY A 640 25.55 -13.89 0.42
C GLY A 640 24.56 -15.07 0.37
N TYR A 641 23.98 -15.39 -0.79
CA TYR A 641 22.79 -16.25 -0.96
C TYR A 641 22.78 -17.71 -0.53
N GLY A 642 23.90 -18.31 -0.09
CA GLY A 642 24.04 -19.76 0.15
C GLY A 642 22.93 -20.64 -0.45
N VAL A 643 23.02 -21.01 -1.74
CA VAL A 643 21.90 -21.66 -2.44
C VAL A 643 21.56 -22.99 -1.76
N PRO A 644 20.30 -23.25 -1.39
CA PRO A 644 19.95 -24.54 -0.80
C PRO A 644 20.17 -25.68 -1.78
N ALA A 645 20.72 -26.79 -1.32
CA ALA A 645 20.73 -28.05 -2.03
C ALA A 645 19.36 -28.74 -1.95
N ALA A 646 19.07 -29.61 -2.92
CA ALA A 646 17.96 -30.55 -2.81
C ALA A 646 18.15 -31.48 -1.60
N ALA A 647 17.06 -31.91 -0.98
CA ALA A 647 17.10 -32.77 0.19
C ALA A 647 16.02 -33.84 0.16
N LYS A 648 16.34 -35.03 0.66
CA LYS A 648 15.37 -36.10 0.90
C LYS A 648 15.16 -36.25 2.40
N ALA A 649 13.97 -35.92 2.87
CA ALA A 649 13.64 -35.91 4.29
C ALA A 649 12.49 -36.87 4.61
N THR A 650 12.58 -37.50 5.77
CA THR A 650 11.50 -38.26 6.39
C THR A 650 10.86 -37.37 7.43
N LEU A 651 9.60 -37.03 7.20
CA LEU A 651 8.80 -36.15 8.04
C LEU A 651 7.83 -36.98 8.88
N GLY A 652 7.70 -36.63 10.17
CA GLY A 652 6.74 -37.21 11.10
C GLY A 652 5.77 -36.15 11.60
N LEU A 653 4.52 -36.19 11.12
CA LEU A 653 3.41 -35.37 11.62
C LEU A 653 2.71 -36.06 12.79
N PRO A 654 2.02 -35.32 13.69
CA PRO A 654 1.25 -35.95 14.76
C PRO A 654 0.16 -36.88 14.24
N ASP A 655 -0.05 -38.04 14.89
CA ASP A 655 -1.20 -38.91 14.64
C ASP A 655 -2.34 -38.61 15.62
N ASP A 656 -2.91 -37.40 15.52
CA ASP A 656 -3.99 -36.90 16.39
C ASP A 656 -5.41 -37.06 15.78
N GLY A 657 -5.53 -37.85 14.71
CA GLY A 657 -6.78 -38.09 14.00
C GLY A 657 -7.12 -37.06 12.91
N ARG A 658 -6.35 -35.99 12.76
CA ARG A 658 -6.54 -35.02 11.66
C ARG A 658 -6.06 -35.59 10.32
N PRO A 659 -6.83 -35.45 9.23
CA PRO A 659 -6.37 -35.72 7.87
C PRO A 659 -5.15 -34.88 7.50
N ILE A 660 -4.40 -35.30 6.48
CA ILE A 660 -3.23 -34.58 5.96
C ILE A 660 -3.43 -34.38 4.46
N HIS A 661 -3.40 -33.12 4.00
CA HIS A 661 -3.49 -32.74 2.60
C HIS A 661 -2.29 -31.89 2.20
N GLU A 662 -1.49 -32.33 1.23
CA GLU A 662 -0.44 -31.49 0.63
C GLU A 662 -1.08 -30.59 -0.43
N VAL A 663 -0.90 -29.27 -0.30
CA VAL A 663 -1.63 -28.28 -1.11
C VAL A 663 -0.74 -27.34 -1.93
N ALA A 664 0.58 -27.36 -1.73
CA ALA A 664 1.51 -26.51 -2.47
C ALA A 664 1.87 -27.07 -3.84
N VAL A 665 2.21 -28.37 -3.90
CA VAL A 665 2.61 -29.06 -5.14
C VAL A 665 1.40 -29.72 -5.80
N GLY A 666 0.38 -30.07 -5.01
CA GLY A 666 -0.85 -30.70 -5.50
C GLY A 666 -0.65 -32.18 -5.83
N ALA A 667 0.44 -32.78 -5.34
CA ALA A 667 0.70 -34.21 -5.43
C ALA A 667 0.42 -34.88 -4.07
N PRO A 668 -0.32 -36.00 -4.01
CA PRO A 668 -0.59 -36.67 -2.75
C PRO A 668 0.72 -37.18 -2.14
N VAL A 669 0.99 -36.80 -0.88
CA VAL A 669 2.06 -37.40 -0.08
C VAL A 669 1.45 -38.51 0.77
N ALA A 670 1.86 -39.75 0.55
CA ALA A 670 1.36 -40.90 1.29
C ALA A 670 2.05 -40.99 2.66
N PHE A 671 1.35 -40.56 3.71
CA PHE A 671 1.78 -40.77 5.09
C PHE A 671 1.34 -42.14 5.60
N GLN A 672 2.21 -42.79 6.36
CA GLN A 672 1.95 -44.07 7.01
C GLN A 672 2.04 -43.92 8.53
N LYS A 673 1.11 -44.54 9.25
CA LYS A 673 1.13 -44.55 10.70
C LYS A 673 2.35 -45.29 11.24
N GLN A 674 3.13 -44.63 12.09
CA GLN A 674 4.24 -45.20 12.82
C GLN A 674 4.20 -44.69 14.28
N GLY A 675 3.71 -45.54 15.18
CA GLY A 675 3.54 -45.15 16.59
C GLY A 675 2.49 -44.04 16.77
N GLN A 676 2.93 -42.91 17.34
CA GLN A 676 2.11 -41.69 17.57
C GLN A 676 2.31 -40.64 16.46
N SER A 677 2.89 -41.03 15.33
CA SER A 677 3.17 -40.15 14.20
C SER A 677 2.70 -40.75 12.88
N GLN A 678 2.42 -39.87 11.93
CA GLN A 678 2.20 -40.17 10.52
C GLN A 678 3.49 -39.80 9.79
N VAL A 679 4.12 -40.76 9.13
CA VAL A 679 5.47 -40.62 8.55
C VAL A 679 5.46 -40.74 7.04
N ALA A 680 6.16 -39.85 6.35
CA ALA A 680 6.39 -39.92 4.91
C ALA A 680 7.81 -39.49 4.54
N THR A 681 8.38 -40.09 3.50
CA THR A 681 9.61 -39.60 2.88
C THR A 681 9.26 -38.73 1.68
N VAL A 682 9.78 -37.52 1.66
CA VAL A 682 9.54 -36.51 0.63
C VAL A 682 10.86 -36.00 0.06
N GLU A 683 10.81 -35.57 -1.20
CA GLU A 683 11.94 -34.95 -1.89
C GLU A 683 11.65 -33.46 -2.05
N PHE A 684 12.64 -32.65 -1.68
CA PHE A 684 12.61 -31.20 -1.79
C PHE A 684 13.64 -30.74 -2.82
N GLY A 685 13.22 -29.88 -3.74
CA GLY A 685 14.12 -29.03 -4.49
C GLY A 685 14.78 -27.94 -3.62
N PRO A 686 15.79 -27.24 -4.17
CA PRO A 686 16.37 -26.04 -3.57
C PRO A 686 15.33 -25.01 -3.13
N GLY A 687 15.29 -24.65 -1.84
CA GLY A 687 14.37 -23.61 -1.31
C GLY A 687 12.89 -23.99 -1.36
N GLN A 688 12.54 -25.23 -1.71
CA GLN A 688 11.15 -25.64 -1.90
C GLN A 688 10.39 -25.68 -0.57
N MET A 689 9.14 -25.23 -0.61
CA MET A 689 8.16 -25.38 0.46
C MET A 689 7.15 -26.48 0.13
N LEU A 690 6.82 -27.30 1.13
CA LEU A 690 5.60 -28.10 1.18
C LEU A 690 4.65 -27.53 2.23
N MET A 691 3.36 -27.66 1.98
CA MET A 691 2.30 -27.16 2.87
C MET A 691 1.29 -28.26 3.14
N PHE A 692 1.16 -28.66 4.39
CA PHE A 692 0.23 -29.68 4.85
C PHE A 692 -0.94 -29.04 5.60
N ALA A 693 -2.13 -29.10 5.00
CA ALA A 693 -3.39 -28.75 5.66
C ALA A 693 -3.92 -29.93 6.47
N ARG A 694 -4.21 -29.69 7.74
CA ARG A 694 -4.69 -30.65 8.73
C ARG A 694 -6.01 -30.17 9.34
N PRO A 695 -7.13 -30.32 8.61
CA PRO A 695 -8.45 -29.94 9.11
C PRO A 695 -8.85 -30.81 10.31
N ALA A 696 -9.69 -30.32 11.19
CA ALA A 696 -10.20 -31.09 12.33
C ALA A 696 -10.99 -32.34 11.89
N ARG A 697 -11.55 -32.33 10.68
CA ARG A 697 -12.39 -33.39 10.08
C ARG A 697 -12.12 -33.51 8.57
N PRO A 698 -12.34 -34.69 7.94
CA PRO A 698 -12.17 -34.87 6.50
C PRO A 698 -13.03 -33.92 5.65
N VAL A 699 -12.42 -33.31 4.63
CA VAL A 699 -13.10 -32.37 3.72
C VAL A 699 -14.07 -33.10 2.79
N GLY A 700 -15.35 -32.75 2.91
CA GLY A 700 -16.42 -33.24 2.04
C GLY A 700 -16.43 -32.55 0.69
N GLY A 701 -16.13 -31.24 0.68
CA GLY A 701 -16.03 -30.39 -0.51
C GLY A 701 -16.46 -28.96 -0.18
N VAL A 702 -16.93 -28.24 -1.21
CA VAL A 702 -17.50 -26.90 -1.07
C VAL A 702 -18.93 -26.88 -1.62
N GLN A 703 -19.85 -26.31 -0.85
CA GLN A 703 -21.23 -26.09 -1.26
C GLN A 703 -21.41 -24.64 -1.71
N VAL A 704 -21.84 -24.44 -2.94
CA VAL A 704 -22.13 -23.11 -3.49
C VAL A 704 -23.60 -22.82 -3.27
N GLY A 705 -23.91 -21.78 -2.49
CA GLY A 705 -25.27 -21.29 -2.31
C GLY A 705 -25.82 -20.74 -3.62
N THR A 706 -27.15 -20.63 -3.73
CA THR A 706 -27.81 -20.05 -4.90
C THR A 706 -27.33 -18.61 -5.11
N PRO A 707 -26.60 -18.31 -6.19
CA PRO A 707 -26.16 -16.95 -6.46
C PRO A 707 -27.36 -16.07 -6.80
N VAL A 708 -27.28 -14.79 -6.43
CA VAL A 708 -28.33 -13.80 -6.67
C VAL A 708 -27.74 -12.64 -7.46
N ILE A 709 -28.49 -12.16 -8.44
CA ILE A 709 -28.18 -10.90 -9.11
C ILE A 709 -29.05 -9.82 -8.48
N ASN A 710 -28.41 -8.81 -7.91
CA ASN A 710 -29.09 -7.63 -7.42
C ASN A 710 -28.89 -6.47 -8.42
N GLN A 711 -29.98 -5.80 -8.75
CA GLN A 711 -30.02 -4.63 -9.62
C GLN A 711 -30.65 -3.47 -8.84
N ASP A 712 -29.83 -2.57 -8.34
CA ASP A 712 -30.25 -1.39 -7.59
C ASP A 712 -29.41 -0.18 -8.00
N PHE A 713 -30.00 0.67 -8.85
CA PHE A 713 -29.36 1.89 -9.35
C PHE A 713 -29.43 3.07 -8.36
N THR A 714 -30.00 2.86 -7.17
CA THR A 714 -30.20 3.91 -6.16
C THR A 714 -29.16 3.86 -5.03
N ARG A 715 -28.39 2.78 -4.92
CA ARG A 715 -27.33 2.63 -3.92
C ARG A 715 -26.05 3.35 -4.36
N GLU A 716 -25.70 4.41 -3.62
CA GLU A 716 -24.42 5.09 -3.78
C GLU A 716 -23.28 4.28 -3.15
N GLY A 717 -22.08 4.34 -3.76
CA GLY A 717 -20.87 3.69 -3.24
C GLY A 717 -20.81 2.17 -3.43
N GLU A 718 -21.83 1.54 -4.00
CA GLU A 718 -21.89 0.11 -4.31
C GLU A 718 -22.05 -0.13 -5.83
N PRO A 719 -21.64 -1.30 -6.35
CA PRO A 719 -21.95 -1.69 -7.72
C PRO A 719 -23.48 -1.75 -7.95
N PRO A 720 -24.03 -1.02 -8.93
CA PRO A 720 -25.48 -1.01 -9.15
C PRO A 720 -26.04 -2.37 -9.60
N ILE A 721 -25.25 -3.13 -10.34
CA ILE A 721 -25.57 -4.52 -10.72
C ILE A 721 -24.46 -5.39 -10.15
N ARG A 722 -24.85 -6.42 -9.39
CA ARG A 722 -23.88 -7.29 -8.72
C ARG A 722 -24.38 -8.71 -8.59
N LEU A 723 -23.45 -9.64 -8.74
CA LEU A 723 -23.57 -11.05 -8.42
C LEU A 723 -23.15 -11.27 -6.96
N GLU A 724 -24.10 -11.64 -6.12
CA GLU A 724 -23.88 -12.04 -4.74
C GLU A 724 -23.84 -13.57 -4.68
N LEU A 725 -22.78 -14.13 -4.11
CA LEU A 725 -22.62 -15.57 -3.96
C LEU A 725 -21.94 -15.92 -2.64
N ALA A 726 -22.27 -17.10 -2.12
CA ALA A 726 -21.64 -17.65 -0.94
C ALA A 726 -21.20 -19.10 -1.21
N ALA A 727 -20.05 -19.48 -0.69
CA ALA A 727 -19.51 -20.83 -0.74
C ALA A 727 -19.15 -21.29 0.67
N THR A 728 -19.56 -22.50 1.05
CA THR A 728 -19.36 -23.05 2.39
C THR A 728 -18.51 -24.31 2.32
N LEU A 729 -17.43 -24.35 3.11
CA LEU A 729 -16.60 -25.54 3.27
C LEU A 729 -17.28 -26.53 4.22
N VAL A 730 -17.44 -27.77 3.78
CA VAL A 730 -18.12 -28.81 4.56
C VAL A 730 -17.26 -30.05 4.72
N ASP A 731 -17.46 -30.77 5.84
CA ASP A 731 -16.90 -32.08 6.07
C ASP A 731 -17.62 -33.19 5.28
N THR A 732 -17.14 -34.42 5.34
CA THR A 732 -17.76 -35.58 4.67
C THR A 732 -19.16 -35.94 5.18
N GLN A 733 -19.62 -35.33 6.27
CA GLN A 733 -20.96 -35.44 6.82
C GLN A 733 -21.82 -34.20 6.52
N ASN A 734 -21.40 -33.34 5.60
CA ASN A 734 -22.06 -32.08 5.23
C ASN A 734 -22.19 -31.06 6.38
N ARG A 735 -21.35 -31.14 7.41
CA ARG A 735 -21.31 -30.13 8.48
C ARG A 735 -20.27 -29.06 8.15
N LEU A 736 -20.53 -27.82 8.56
CA LEU A 736 -19.59 -26.71 8.42
C LEU A 736 -18.20 -27.10 8.97
N LEU A 737 -17.16 -26.84 8.19
CA LEU A 737 -15.77 -26.90 8.63
C LEU A 737 -15.27 -25.44 8.78
N ALA A 738 -15.23 -24.96 10.02
CA ALA A 738 -15.05 -23.54 10.36
C ALA A 738 -13.56 -23.14 10.34
N GLY A 739 -12.92 -23.20 9.17
CA GLY A 739 -11.54 -22.74 8.98
C GLY A 739 -11.38 -21.90 7.73
N ALA A 740 -10.18 -21.35 7.55
CA ALA A 740 -9.82 -20.63 6.32
C ALA A 740 -9.19 -21.61 5.32
N ALA A 741 -9.95 -22.04 4.32
CA ALA A 741 -9.49 -22.89 3.22
C ALA A 741 -9.34 -22.07 1.94
N PRO A 742 -8.25 -22.26 1.18
CA PRO A 742 -8.05 -21.58 -0.08
C PRO A 742 -8.99 -22.13 -1.16
N LEU A 743 -9.58 -21.23 -1.93
CA LEU A 743 -10.58 -21.49 -2.97
C LEU A 743 -10.17 -20.85 -4.29
N GLU A 744 -10.50 -21.52 -5.39
CA GLU A 744 -10.53 -20.96 -6.74
C GLU A 744 -11.99 -20.74 -7.16
N VAL A 745 -12.36 -19.49 -7.44
CA VAL A 745 -13.71 -19.08 -7.87
C VAL A 745 -13.65 -18.65 -9.32
N THR A 746 -14.42 -19.33 -10.17
CA THR A 746 -14.58 -19.00 -11.59
C THR A 746 -16.03 -18.62 -11.87
N VAL A 747 -16.23 -17.46 -12.51
CA VAL A 747 -17.55 -17.03 -13.00
C VAL A 747 -17.48 -16.92 -14.51
N THR A 748 -18.30 -17.71 -15.20
CA THR A 748 -18.36 -17.79 -16.66
C THR A 748 -19.72 -17.31 -17.14
N ASP A 749 -19.70 -16.46 -18.17
CA ASP A 749 -20.92 -15.92 -18.76
C ASP A 749 -21.56 -16.89 -19.79
N PRO A 750 -22.76 -16.58 -20.31
CA PRO A 750 -23.46 -17.43 -21.28
C PRO A 750 -22.74 -17.59 -22.63
N LEU A 751 -21.77 -16.74 -22.93
CA LEU A 751 -20.96 -16.80 -24.16
C LEU A 751 -19.71 -17.67 -23.96
N GLY A 752 -19.52 -18.25 -22.76
CA GLY A 752 -18.36 -19.06 -22.42
C GLY A 752 -17.13 -18.27 -21.98
N VAL A 753 -17.25 -16.95 -21.80
CA VAL A 753 -16.13 -16.10 -21.37
C VAL A 753 -16.01 -16.13 -19.85
N VAL A 754 -14.80 -16.37 -19.34
CA VAL A 754 -14.50 -16.25 -17.92
C VAL A 754 -14.47 -14.76 -17.54
N ARG A 755 -15.50 -14.33 -16.81
CA ARG A 755 -15.63 -12.97 -16.29
C ARG A 755 -14.72 -12.73 -15.08
N TYR A 756 -14.65 -13.72 -14.20
CA TYR A 756 -13.85 -13.70 -12.98
C TYR A 756 -13.12 -15.02 -12.82
N SER A 757 -11.81 -14.96 -12.55
CA SER A 757 -10.98 -16.07 -12.09
C SER A 757 -10.25 -15.56 -10.84
N LEU A 758 -10.68 -16.01 -9.67
CA LEU A 758 -10.30 -15.41 -8.39
C LEU A 758 -9.78 -16.48 -7.43
N TYR A 759 -8.74 -16.13 -6.67
CA TYR A 759 -8.31 -16.86 -5.49
C TYR A 759 -8.81 -16.14 -4.24
N ARG A 760 -9.53 -16.87 -3.39
CA ARG A 760 -10.10 -16.38 -2.13
C ARG A 760 -9.89 -17.45 -1.06
N ALA A 761 -10.21 -17.13 0.19
CA ALA A 761 -10.32 -18.13 1.24
C ALA A 761 -11.68 -18.04 1.93
N THR A 762 -12.12 -19.14 2.53
CA THR A 762 -13.20 -19.07 3.52
C THR A 762 -12.75 -18.29 4.74
N ASP A 763 -13.70 -17.66 5.41
CA ASP A 763 -13.56 -17.10 6.74
C ASP A 763 -14.55 -17.83 7.65
N ASN A 764 -14.05 -18.51 8.68
CA ASN A 764 -14.85 -19.42 9.52
C ASN A 764 -15.69 -20.42 8.69
N GLY A 765 -15.11 -20.93 7.60
CA GLY A 765 -15.75 -21.91 6.71
C GLY A 765 -16.66 -21.32 5.62
N VAL A 766 -16.85 -19.99 5.55
CA VAL A 766 -17.70 -19.35 4.53
C VAL A 766 -16.92 -18.32 3.72
N CYS A 767 -17.04 -18.37 2.40
CA CYS A 767 -16.57 -17.33 1.48
C CYS A 767 -17.78 -16.62 0.89
N ALA A 768 -17.97 -15.34 1.20
CA ALA A 768 -19.01 -14.51 0.62
C ALA A 768 -18.38 -13.48 -0.32
N LEU A 769 -18.92 -13.37 -1.54
CA LEU A 769 -18.42 -12.44 -2.55
C LEU A 769 -19.58 -11.63 -3.15
N THR A 770 -19.29 -10.35 -3.36
CA THR A 770 -20.10 -9.43 -4.16
C THR A 770 -19.26 -9.02 -5.36
N LEU A 771 -19.66 -9.49 -6.55
CA LEU A 771 -18.93 -9.26 -7.79
C LEU A 771 -19.73 -8.33 -8.71
N PRO A 772 -19.14 -7.23 -9.19
CA PRO A 772 -19.84 -6.31 -10.07
C PRO A 772 -20.23 -6.95 -11.41
N LEU A 773 -21.40 -6.60 -11.93
CA LEU A 773 -21.81 -6.90 -13.30
C LEU A 773 -22.16 -5.59 -14.00
N ALA A 774 -22.16 -5.62 -15.33
CA ALA A 774 -22.40 -4.45 -16.17
C ALA A 774 -23.81 -4.47 -16.79
N ALA A 775 -24.30 -3.31 -17.23
CA ALA A 775 -25.57 -3.23 -17.94
C ALA A 775 -25.50 -3.94 -19.29
N ASN A 776 -24.33 -3.99 -19.93
CA ASN A 776 -24.10 -4.62 -21.22
C ASN A 776 -23.51 -6.04 -21.13
N ASP A 777 -23.42 -6.63 -19.93
CA ASP A 777 -23.04 -8.03 -19.76
C ASP A 777 -24.02 -8.98 -20.50
N ALA A 778 -23.52 -10.13 -20.95
CA ALA A 778 -24.30 -11.07 -21.76
C ALA A 778 -25.54 -11.61 -21.01
N ALA A 779 -26.68 -11.61 -21.71
CA ALA A 779 -27.94 -12.15 -21.20
C ALA A 779 -27.92 -13.69 -21.21
N GLY A 780 -28.51 -14.32 -20.19
CA GLY A 780 -28.63 -15.79 -20.12
C GLY A 780 -28.13 -16.38 -18.81
N ASN A 781 -27.80 -17.69 -18.83
CA ASN A 781 -27.36 -18.42 -17.64
C ASN A 781 -25.85 -18.30 -17.42
N TRP A 782 -25.48 -17.67 -16.32
CA TRP A 782 -24.12 -17.59 -15.82
C TRP A 782 -23.82 -18.78 -14.93
N THR A 783 -22.56 -19.24 -14.95
CA THR A 783 -22.09 -20.35 -14.13
C THR A 783 -21.06 -19.87 -13.12
N VAL A 784 -21.30 -20.17 -11.84
CA VAL A 784 -20.34 -20.00 -10.74
C VAL A 784 -19.78 -21.37 -10.40
N SER A 785 -18.46 -21.52 -10.48
CA SER A 785 -17.73 -22.72 -10.08
C SER A 785 -16.75 -22.36 -8.96
N VAL A 786 -16.80 -23.11 -7.87
CA VAL A 786 -15.89 -22.93 -6.72
C VAL A 786 -15.18 -24.24 -6.46
N LYS A 787 -13.86 -24.22 -6.52
CA LYS A 787 -13.00 -25.36 -6.21
C LYS A 787 -12.28 -25.10 -4.89
N GLU A 788 -12.43 -25.99 -3.92
CA GLU A 788 -11.57 -25.96 -2.73
C GLU A 788 -10.21 -26.58 -3.05
N LEU A 789 -9.13 -25.92 -2.61
CA LEU A 789 -7.76 -26.31 -2.99
C LEU A 789 -7.12 -27.30 -2.01
N LEU A 790 -7.86 -27.83 -1.04
CA LEU A 790 -7.35 -28.86 -0.11
C LEU A 790 -7.44 -30.26 -0.72
N THR A 791 -8.59 -30.60 -1.33
CA THR A 791 -8.82 -31.89 -1.99
C THR A 791 -9.16 -31.76 -3.48
N GLY A 792 -9.35 -30.55 -3.98
CA GLY A 792 -9.63 -30.26 -5.39
C GLY A 792 -11.07 -30.48 -5.82
N LYS A 793 -11.99 -30.71 -4.87
CA LYS A 793 -13.43 -30.87 -5.14
C LYS A 793 -14.07 -29.54 -5.50
N THR A 794 -15.09 -29.61 -6.34
CA THR A 794 -15.75 -28.44 -6.90
C THR A 794 -17.25 -28.47 -6.58
N GLY A 795 -17.79 -27.32 -6.19
CA GLY A 795 -19.21 -27.03 -6.20
C GLY A 795 -19.53 -26.02 -7.30
N SER A 796 -20.73 -26.08 -7.85
CA SER A 796 -21.16 -25.12 -8.87
C SER A 796 -22.64 -24.76 -8.73
N ALA A 797 -22.98 -23.56 -9.16
CA ALA A 797 -24.36 -23.09 -9.26
C ALA A 797 -24.53 -22.20 -10.50
N THR A 798 -25.76 -22.01 -10.94
CA THR A 798 -26.09 -21.13 -12.07
C THR A 798 -27.04 -20.03 -11.63
N VAL A 799 -26.99 -18.91 -12.35
CA VAL A 799 -27.90 -17.78 -12.15
C VAL A 799 -28.21 -17.13 -13.50
N ALA A 800 -29.46 -16.75 -13.72
CA ALA A 800 -29.87 -16.10 -14.95
C ALA A 800 -29.71 -14.58 -14.83
N TYR A 801 -29.01 -13.97 -15.78
CA TYR A 801 -28.93 -12.51 -15.91
C TYR A 801 -29.80 -12.02 -17.07
N ARG A 802 -30.57 -10.96 -16.80
CA ARG A 802 -31.35 -10.23 -17.81
C ARG A 802 -30.98 -8.74 -17.76
N PRO A 803 -30.12 -8.28 -18.68
CA PRO A 803 -29.85 -6.87 -18.89
C PRO A 803 -31.14 -6.06 -19.07
N SER A 804 -31.22 -4.87 -18.47
CA SER A 804 -32.30 -3.94 -18.77
C SER A 804 -32.09 -3.36 -20.18
N PRO A 805 -33.11 -3.36 -21.06
CA PRO A 805 -32.99 -2.78 -22.40
C PRO A 805 -32.83 -1.24 -22.35
N GLN A 806 -33.09 -0.62 -21.20
CA GLN A 806 -32.93 0.81 -20.96
C GLN A 806 -32.22 1.01 -19.61
N CYS A 807 -31.14 1.79 -19.58
CA CYS A 807 -30.35 2.02 -18.38
C CYS A 807 -29.81 3.45 -18.36
N GLY A 808 -30.67 4.41 -18.03
CA GLY A 808 -30.29 5.83 -17.92
C GLY A 808 -29.23 6.11 -16.87
N ALA A 809 -29.02 5.23 -15.88
CA ALA A 809 -27.98 5.37 -14.87
C ALA A 809 -26.54 5.19 -15.41
N LEU A 810 -26.38 4.67 -16.64
CA LEU A 810 -25.07 4.47 -17.25
C LEU A 810 -24.46 5.78 -17.72
N ALA A 811 -25.26 6.77 -18.13
CA ALA A 811 -24.77 8.05 -18.62
C ALA A 811 -25.54 9.20 -17.98
N GLY A 812 -24.87 10.30 -17.66
CA GLY A 812 -25.52 11.49 -17.11
C GLY A 812 -24.84 12.79 -17.53
N ALA A 813 -25.61 13.87 -17.64
CA ALA A 813 -25.08 15.21 -17.88
C ALA A 813 -24.84 15.94 -16.55
N VAL A 814 -23.67 16.55 -16.39
CA VAL A 814 -23.30 17.33 -15.20
C VAL A 814 -24.11 18.62 -15.19
N ARG A 815 -24.89 18.83 -14.13
CA ARG A 815 -25.80 19.99 -14.00
C ARG A 815 -25.10 21.31 -13.66
N ARG A 816 -23.93 21.23 -13.03
CA ARG A 816 -23.22 22.35 -12.39
C ARG A 816 -21.75 22.37 -12.82
N ALA A 817 -20.92 23.12 -12.09
CA ALA A 817 -19.47 23.06 -12.27
C ALA A 817 -18.95 21.62 -12.08
N ILE A 818 -17.95 21.23 -12.85
CA ILE A 818 -17.29 19.93 -12.72
C ILE A 818 -16.35 19.93 -11.51
N TYR A 819 -16.28 18.81 -10.80
CA TYR A 819 -15.33 18.59 -9.72
C TYR A 819 -14.96 17.10 -9.68
N PHE A 820 -13.80 16.80 -9.11
CA PHE A 820 -13.38 15.41 -8.91
C PHE A 820 -14.09 14.85 -7.68
N GLU A 821 -14.72 13.68 -7.80
CA GLU A 821 -15.62 13.15 -6.76
C GLU A 821 -14.93 13.06 -5.37
N ALA A 822 -13.66 12.68 -5.33
CA ALA A 822 -12.89 12.58 -4.09
C ALA A 822 -12.69 13.93 -3.38
N ASP A 823 -12.79 15.07 -4.10
CA ASP A 823 -12.64 16.40 -3.51
C ASP A 823 -13.91 16.83 -2.75
N LYS A 824 -15.07 16.25 -3.04
CA LYS A 824 -16.38 16.64 -2.50
C LYS A 824 -16.39 16.70 -0.97
N ALA A 825 -15.93 15.63 -0.32
CA ALA A 825 -15.89 15.54 1.14
C ALA A 825 -14.94 16.58 1.77
N ASN A 826 -13.83 16.88 1.10
CA ASN A 826 -12.89 17.90 1.55
C ASN A 826 -13.47 19.31 1.41
N VAL A 827 -14.14 19.61 0.29
CA VAL A 827 -14.83 20.90 0.08
C VAL A 827 -15.90 21.12 1.15
N TYR A 828 -16.69 20.10 1.47
CA TYR A 828 -17.67 20.17 2.56
C TYR A 828 -16.99 20.42 3.92
N THR A 829 -15.93 19.67 4.22
CA THR A 829 -15.20 19.74 5.49
C THR A 829 -14.49 21.08 5.69
N PHE A 830 -13.99 21.69 4.61
CA PHE A 830 -13.30 22.99 4.63
C PHE A 830 -14.13 24.07 5.38
N PHE A 831 -15.40 24.24 5.03
CA PHE A 831 -16.28 25.25 5.67
C PHE A 831 -16.76 24.87 7.08
N ARG A 832 -16.45 23.65 7.55
CA ARG A 832 -16.74 23.20 8.93
C ARG A 832 -15.55 23.39 9.85
N ASN A 833 -14.35 23.10 9.34
CA ASN A 833 -13.10 23.28 10.06
C ASN A 833 -12.71 24.76 10.13
N HIS A 834 -13.04 25.55 9.09
CA HIS A 834 -12.54 26.90 8.94
C HIS A 834 -13.68 27.92 9.00
N ARG A 835 -13.70 28.75 10.06
CA ARG A 835 -14.66 29.86 10.24
C ARG A 835 -14.12 31.21 9.78
N GLN A 836 -12.83 31.27 9.49
CA GLN A 836 -12.17 32.44 8.91
C GLN A 836 -11.42 31.96 7.66
N ILE A 837 -11.74 32.54 6.51
CA ILE A 837 -11.17 32.15 5.23
C ILE A 837 -10.71 33.37 4.42
N GLY A 838 -9.65 33.18 3.64
CA GLY A 838 -9.24 34.13 2.60
C GLY A 838 -9.97 33.88 1.28
N ILE A 839 -10.19 34.93 0.50
CA ILE A 839 -10.60 34.83 -0.91
C ILE A 839 -9.64 35.65 -1.76
N VAL A 840 -9.00 34.99 -2.72
CA VAL A 840 -8.05 35.62 -3.67
C VAL A 840 -8.62 35.53 -5.08
N ALA A 841 -9.03 36.68 -5.61
CA ALA A 841 -9.49 36.82 -6.99
C ALA A 841 -8.31 36.94 -7.97
N GLY A 842 -8.52 36.55 -9.22
CA GLY A 842 -7.64 36.86 -10.34
C GLY A 842 -7.65 38.36 -10.65
N THR A 843 -6.92 38.75 -11.71
CA THR A 843 -6.83 40.16 -12.13
C THR A 843 -8.05 40.66 -12.91
N THR A 844 -8.96 39.77 -13.31
CA THR A 844 -10.15 40.12 -14.11
C THR A 844 -11.28 40.70 -13.25
N PRO A 845 -12.09 41.66 -13.77
CA PRO A 845 -13.26 42.18 -13.07
C PRO A 845 -14.27 41.10 -12.68
N ASP A 846 -14.42 40.07 -13.52
CA ASP A 846 -15.34 38.95 -13.27
C ASP A 846 -14.94 38.15 -12.03
N SER A 847 -13.64 37.85 -11.87
CA SER A 847 -13.13 37.14 -10.69
C SER A 847 -13.28 37.97 -9.41
N GLN A 848 -13.13 39.30 -9.49
CA GLN A 848 -13.33 40.21 -8.36
C GLN A 848 -14.82 40.27 -7.93
N ALA A 849 -15.73 40.34 -8.89
CA ALA A 849 -17.17 40.29 -8.62
C ALA A 849 -17.59 38.94 -8.01
N ALA A 850 -17.05 37.83 -8.52
CA ALA A 850 -17.29 36.50 -7.97
C ALA A 850 -16.77 36.36 -6.52
N ALA A 851 -15.64 36.99 -6.19
CA ALA A 851 -15.08 37.00 -4.84
C ALA A 851 -15.98 37.74 -3.85
N GLN A 852 -16.47 38.93 -4.22
CA GLN A 852 -17.42 39.69 -3.40
C GLN A 852 -18.71 38.90 -3.17
N ARG A 853 -19.23 38.26 -4.23
CA ARG A 853 -20.42 37.40 -4.14
C ARG A 853 -20.21 36.24 -3.16
N LEU A 854 -19.09 35.54 -3.25
CA LEU A 854 -18.78 34.42 -2.34
C LEU A 854 -18.71 34.89 -0.88
N ALA A 855 -18.05 36.03 -0.62
CA ALA A 855 -17.94 36.59 0.72
C ALA A 855 -19.32 36.84 1.37
N GLU A 856 -20.28 37.37 0.60
CA GLU A 856 -21.64 37.58 1.09
C GLU A 856 -22.43 36.27 1.24
N LEU A 857 -22.23 35.29 0.34
CA LEU A 857 -22.94 34.00 0.39
C LEU A 857 -22.64 33.20 1.67
N VAL A 858 -21.39 33.25 2.15
CA VAL A 858 -20.95 32.44 3.30
C VAL A 858 -21.24 33.09 4.65
N LYS A 859 -21.49 34.41 4.68
CA LYS A 859 -21.75 35.20 5.90
C LYS A 859 -22.89 34.64 6.77
N PRO A 860 -24.06 34.21 6.24
CA PRO A 860 -25.12 33.61 7.05
C PRO A 860 -24.73 32.29 7.73
N TYR A 861 -23.66 31.62 7.27
CA TYR A 861 -23.18 30.34 7.78
C TYR A 861 -22.06 30.50 8.82
N ASN A 862 -21.91 31.72 9.39
CA ASN A 862 -20.90 32.07 10.37
C ASN A 862 -19.46 31.80 9.88
N VAL A 863 -19.23 32.09 8.60
CA VAL A 863 -17.90 32.07 7.98
C VAL A 863 -17.53 33.50 7.62
N THR A 864 -16.47 34.00 8.24
CA THR A 864 -15.90 35.30 7.92
C THR A 864 -14.95 35.13 6.74
N ALA A 865 -15.25 35.78 5.62
CA ALA A 865 -14.40 35.77 4.44
C ALA A 865 -13.69 37.12 4.25
N THR A 866 -12.38 37.10 4.12
CA THR A 866 -11.55 38.28 3.86
C THR A 866 -11.06 38.27 2.42
N LEU A 867 -11.34 39.34 1.68
CA LEU A 867 -10.76 39.52 0.34
C LEU A 867 -9.28 39.88 0.50
N VAL A 868 -8.40 39.02 0.01
CA VAL A 868 -6.94 39.22 0.06
C VAL A 868 -6.47 39.67 -1.31
N PRO A 869 -5.78 40.84 -1.43
CA PRO A 869 -5.21 41.30 -2.68
C PRO A 869 -4.26 40.26 -3.30
N LEU A 870 -4.38 40.02 -4.60
CA LEU A 870 -3.62 38.99 -5.30
C LEU A 870 -2.11 39.22 -5.24
N ASP A 871 -1.67 40.47 -5.32
CA ASP A 871 -0.27 40.87 -5.20
C ASP A 871 0.28 40.58 -3.80
N GLN A 872 -0.51 40.79 -2.75
CA GLN A 872 -0.16 40.44 -1.38
C GLN A 872 -0.14 38.92 -1.17
N ALA A 873 -1.14 38.19 -1.67
CA ALA A 873 -1.24 36.74 -1.54
C ALA A 873 -0.11 36.00 -2.30
N SER A 874 0.35 36.59 -3.41
CA SER A 874 1.42 36.01 -4.25
C SER A 874 2.83 36.25 -3.70
N GLN A 875 2.97 37.07 -2.65
CA GLN A 875 4.25 37.29 -1.98
C GLN A 875 4.69 36.07 -1.17
N PRO A 876 6.01 35.92 -0.92
CA PRO A 876 6.50 34.91 0.02
C PRO A 876 5.93 35.15 1.42
N ARG A 877 5.62 34.06 2.14
CA ARG A 877 5.30 34.10 3.57
C ARG A 877 6.46 34.75 4.34
N PRO A 878 6.19 35.70 5.25
CA PRO A 878 7.21 36.19 6.17
C PRO A 878 7.70 35.07 7.10
N LEU A 879 9.02 34.85 7.15
CA LEU A 879 9.68 33.89 8.03
C LEU A 879 10.64 34.62 8.97
N THR A 880 10.63 34.26 10.24
CA THR A 880 11.65 34.67 11.21
C THR A 880 13.01 34.05 10.90
N ASP A 881 14.09 34.60 11.47
CA ASP A 881 15.43 34.01 11.33
C ASP A 881 15.53 32.61 11.95
N GLU A 882 14.71 32.32 12.95
CA GLU A 882 14.63 31.01 13.59
C GLU A 882 13.89 30.01 12.69
N GLU A 883 12.68 30.34 12.23
CA GLU A 883 11.92 29.48 11.30
C GLU A 883 12.74 29.18 10.05
N ALA A 884 13.36 30.19 9.45
CA ALA A 884 14.08 30.02 8.19
C ALA A 884 15.31 29.11 8.28
N LYS A 885 15.92 28.92 9.47
CA LYS A 885 17.01 27.96 9.66
C LYS A 885 16.54 26.51 9.50
N THR A 886 15.33 26.20 9.93
CA THR A 886 14.81 24.82 9.91
C THR A 886 13.68 24.60 8.91
N TRP A 887 13.31 25.65 8.17
CA TRP A 887 12.24 25.61 7.18
C TRP A 887 12.50 24.61 6.06
N CYS A 888 11.60 23.63 5.94
CA CYS A 888 11.64 22.63 4.89
C CYS A 888 10.43 22.82 3.98
N GLY A 889 10.63 23.14 2.70
CA GLY A 889 9.55 23.47 1.74
C GLY A 889 9.30 22.39 0.68
N THR A 890 8.60 22.76 -0.39
CA THR A 890 8.25 21.88 -1.53
C THR A 890 9.45 21.40 -2.33
N ALA A 891 10.61 22.08 -2.25
CA ALA A 891 11.80 21.76 -3.07
C ALA A 891 13.16 21.91 -2.34
N THR A 892 13.19 22.26 -1.06
CA THR A 892 14.42 22.52 -0.29
C THR A 892 14.38 21.92 1.11
N ALA A 893 15.56 21.53 1.63
CA ALA A 893 15.76 20.96 2.97
C ALA A 893 16.54 21.94 3.87
N GLY A 894 15.83 22.79 4.62
CA GLY A 894 16.40 23.69 5.64
C GLY A 894 17.25 24.85 5.12
N ASP A 895 17.68 25.70 6.07
CA ASP A 895 18.62 26.82 5.88
C ASP A 895 18.28 27.75 4.70
N LEU A 896 17.06 28.32 4.70
CA LEU A 896 16.68 29.29 3.68
C LEU A 896 17.51 30.57 3.82
N ASP A 897 18.38 30.81 2.83
CA ASP A 897 19.11 32.07 2.69
C ASP A 897 18.17 33.25 2.34
N ALA A 898 18.72 34.47 2.35
CA ALA A 898 17.95 35.69 2.12
C ALA A 898 17.27 35.76 0.74
N ASN A 899 17.80 35.06 -0.28
CA ASN A 899 17.19 35.00 -1.61
C ASN A 899 16.09 33.93 -1.66
N ALA A 900 16.33 32.77 -1.07
CA ALA A 900 15.39 31.67 -0.99
C ALA A 900 14.13 32.07 -0.19
N ARG A 901 14.29 32.84 0.89
CA ARG A 901 13.16 33.42 1.66
C ARG A 901 12.27 34.35 0.84
N LYS A 902 12.79 34.97 -0.22
CA LYS A 902 12.02 35.86 -1.11
C LYS A 902 11.27 35.10 -2.21
N ASN A 903 11.50 33.79 -2.34
CA ASN A 903 10.84 32.95 -3.33
C ASN A 903 9.59 32.29 -2.70
N PRO A 904 8.36 32.64 -3.12
CA PRO A 904 7.14 32.06 -2.55
C PRO A 904 7.00 30.55 -2.82
N VAL A 905 7.66 30.01 -3.85
CA VAL A 905 7.67 28.55 -4.08
C VAL A 905 8.46 27.82 -2.99
N LEU A 906 9.47 28.46 -2.39
CA LEU A 906 10.32 27.86 -1.35
C LEU A 906 9.81 28.20 0.06
N ALA A 907 9.46 29.47 0.29
CA ALA A 907 8.97 29.96 1.59
C ALA A 907 7.48 29.66 1.85
N GLY A 908 6.72 29.28 0.81
CA GLY A 908 5.26 29.30 0.83
C GLY A 908 4.71 30.67 0.45
N TYR A 909 3.48 30.69 -0.05
CA TYR A 909 2.75 31.91 -0.39
C TYR A 909 2.15 32.55 0.88
N ASN A 910 1.95 33.87 0.85
CA ASN A 910 1.43 34.64 1.97
C ASN A 910 -0.09 34.46 2.13
N LEU A 911 -0.47 33.26 2.57
CA LEU A 911 -1.85 32.80 2.78
C LEU A 911 -2.01 32.41 4.26
N PRO A 912 -2.25 33.36 5.16
CA PRO A 912 -2.34 33.09 6.60
C PRO A 912 -3.63 32.35 7.02
N GLN A 913 -4.56 32.16 6.07
CA GLN A 913 -5.83 31.51 6.28
C GLN A 913 -6.07 30.45 5.17
N PRO A 914 -6.88 29.42 5.46
CA PRO A 914 -7.47 28.57 4.44
C PRO A 914 -8.15 29.44 3.37
N THR A 915 -7.90 29.17 2.09
CA THR A 915 -8.16 30.16 1.04
C THR A 915 -8.98 29.60 -0.12
N VAL A 916 -9.93 30.39 -0.63
CA VAL A 916 -10.59 30.15 -1.91
C VAL A 916 -9.93 30.98 -3.01
N LEU A 917 -9.50 30.33 -4.09
CA LEU A 917 -8.95 31.00 -5.28
C LEU A 917 -10.02 31.10 -6.37
N LEU A 918 -10.07 32.23 -7.07
CA LEU A 918 -11.01 32.48 -8.17
C LEU A 918 -10.25 32.96 -9.41
N GLY A 919 -10.65 32.48 -10.59
CA GLY A 919 -10.08 32.90 -11.88
C GLY A 919 -9.66 31.72 -12.74
N ASN A 920 -8.54 31.83 -13.44
CA ASN A 920 -7.92 30.79 -14.25
C ASN A 920 -6.38 30.91 -14.20
N PRO A 921 -5.62 29.95 -14.77
CA PRO A 921 -4.16 30.03 -14.76
C PRO A 921 -3.55 31.25 -15.46
N GLN A 922 -4.30 31.97 -16.29
CA GLN A 922 -3.81 33.14 -17.02
C GLN A 922 -3.93 34.42 -16.17
N ASP A 923 -4.95 34.52 -15.32
CA ASP A 923 -5.21 35.72 -14.49
C ASP A 923 -4.95 35.54 -12.99
N ASN A 924 -4.70 34.32 -12.52
CA ASN A 924 -4.38 34.00 -11.13
C ASN A 924 -3.11 33.12 -11.01
N PRO A 925 -1.95 33.68 -10.59
CA PRO A 925 -0.69 32.95 -10.46
C PRO A 925 -0.71 31.81 -9.43
N LEU A 926 -1.59 31.85 -8.43
CA LEU A 926 -1.74 30.76 -7.46
C LEU A 926 -2.43 29.55 -8.09
N ILE A 927 -3.46 29.77 -8.90
CA ILE A 927 -4.09 28.72 -9.72
C ILE A 927 -3.08 28.16 -10.74
N LYS A 928 -2.28 29.04 -11.36
CA LYS A 928 -1.18 28.62 -12.24
C LYS A 928 -0.17 27.74 -11.51
N ARG A 929 0.21 28.06 -10.28
CA ARG A 929 1.11 27.23 -9.47
C ARG A 929 0.53 25.83 -9.23
N LEU A 930 -0.76 25.71 -8.93
CA LEU A 930 -1.44 24.40 -8.77
C LEU A 930 -1.44 23.60 -10.07
N LEU A 931 -1.67 24.26 -11.21
CA LEU A 931 -1.58 23.65 -12.54
C LEU A 931 -0.16 23.15 -12.84
N ASP A 932 0.84 24.00 -12.64
CA ASP A 932 2.25 23.68 -12.92
C ASP A 932 2.78 22.57 -12.00
N ALA A 933 2.25 22.48 -10.77
CA ALA A 933 2.52 21.39 -9.83
C ALA A 933 1.92 20.04 -10.26
N LYS A 934 1.00 20.04 -11.24
CA LYS A 934 0.17 18.89 -11.63
C LYS A 934 -0.67 18.33 -10.46
N VAL A 935 -1.14 19.21 -9.58
CA VAL A 935 -2.00 18.81 -8.45
C VAL A 935 -3.48 19.07 -8.71
N LEU A 936 -3.87 19.68 -9.82
CA LEU A 936 -5.28 19.78 -10.23
C LEU A 936 -5.76 18.46 -10.85
N PRO A 937 -7.01 18.01 -10.58
CA PRO A 937 -7.48 16.72 -11.08
C PRO A 937 -7.74 16.75 -12.59
N TYR A 938 -8.25 17.87 -13.10
CA TYR A 938 -8.42 18.12 -14.53
C TYR A 938 -7.52 19.27 -14.96
N LYS A 939 -7.04 19.24 -16.21
CA LYS A 939 -6.21 20.30 -16.78
C LYS A 939 -7.11 21.41 -17.37
N PRO A 940 -7.20 22.61 -16.75
CA PRO A 940 -7.90 23.73 -17.37
C PRO A 940 -7.21 24.19 -18.67
N THR A 941 -8.02 24.52 -19.66
CA THR A 941 -7.61 25.05 -20.97
C THR A 941 -8.56 26.17 -21.39
N ALA A 942 -8.36 26.77 -22.57
CA ALA A 942 -9.32 27.75 -23.10
C ALA A 942 -10.72 27.15 -23.33
N ASP A 943 -10.79 25.85 -23.65
CA ASP A 943 -12.04 25.15 -23.96
C ASP A 943 -12.57 24.28 -22.79
N PHE A 944 -11.80 24.14 -21.70
CA PHE A 944 -12.19 23.33 -20.54
C PHE A 944 -11.91 24.08 -19.22
N PRO A 945 -12.89 24.24 -18.30
CA PRO A 945 -14.25 23.67 -18.32
C PRO A 945 -15.14 24.23 -19.44
N GLY A 946 -14.73 25.33 -20.09
CA GLY A 946 -15.37 25.86 -21.28
C GLY A 946 -16.39 26.97 -20.98
N ARG A 947 -16.89 27.60 -22.04
CA ARG A 947 -17.74 28.79 -21.92
C ARG A 947 -19.02 28.54 -21.11
N GLY A 948 -19.25 29.37 -20.09
CA GLY A 948 -20.38 29.28 -19.17
C GLY A 948 -20.35 28.03 -18.28
N ARG A 949 -19.19 27.40 -18.13
CA ARG A 949 -18.96 26.25 -17.23
C ARG A 949 -17.84 26.59 -16.24
N GLY A 950 -17.94 26.02 -15.05
CA GLY A 950 -16.95 26.18 -13.99
C GLY A 950 -16.33 24.84 -13.57
N MET A 951 -15.24 24.92 -12.84
CA MET A 951 -14.58 23.80 -12.17
C MET A 951 -14.30 24.13 -10.71
N VAL A 952 -14.46 23.16 -9.81
CA VAL A 952 -14.05 23.26 -8.40
C VAL A 952 -13.01 22.17 -8.12
N ALA A 953 -11.87 22.54 -7.55
CA ALA A 953 -10.80 21.61 -7.19
C ALA A 953 -10.27 21.92 -5.78
N TRP A 954 -10.05 20.88 -4.99
CA TRP A 954 -9.45 20.98 -3.65
C TRP A 954 -7.96 20.62 -3.68
N ASN A 955 -7.18 21.29 -2.84
CA ASN A 955 -5.76 21.07 -2.64
C ASN A 955 -5.34 21.30 -1.18
N LEU A 956 -4.24 20.64 -0.78
CA LEU A 956 -3.66 20.75 0.54
C LEU A 956 -2.14 20.92 0.42
N MET A 957 -1.62 21.92 1.12
CA MET A 957 -0.20 22.23 1.33
C MET A 957 0.64 22.57 0.09
N THR A 958 0.16 22.48 -1.15
CA THR A 958 0.98 22.84 -2.33
C THR A 958 1.38 24.32 -2.37
N LEU A 959 0.59 25.22 -1.77
CA LEU A 959 0.91 26.65 -1.68
C LEU A 959 1.65 27.06 -0.39
N GLY A 960 1.91 26.14 0.53
CA GLY A 960 2.63 26.44 1.78
C GLY A 960 2.29 25.48 2.92
N HIS A 961 3.03 25.55 4.03
CA HIS A 961 2.77 24.78 5.24
C HIS A 961 1.34 24.99 5.73
N ASP A 962 0.60 23.89 5.92
CA ASP A 962 -0.79 23.83 6.38
C ASP A 962 -1.79 24.69 5.58
N VAL A 963 -1.43 25.11 4.36
CA VAL A 963 -2.31 25.90 3.50
C VAL A 963 -3.29 24.99 2.77
N GLU A 964 -4.56 25.02 3.18
CA GLU A 964 -5.67 24.33 2.51
C GLU A 964 -6.39 25.27 1.55
N VAL A 965 -6.67 24.81 0.33
CA VAL A 965 -7.18 25.65 -0.76
C VAL A 965 -8.31 24.98 -1.53
N ILE A 966 -9.30 25.78 -1.92
CA ILE A 966 -10.28 25.43 -2.95
C ILE A 966 -10.13 26.39 -4.12
N ALA A 967 -9.93 25.87 -5.32
CA ALA A 967 -9.85 26.67 -6.55
C ALA A 967 -11.17 26.57 -7.34
N CYS A 968 -11.79 27.72 -7.58
CA CYS A 968 -12.93 27.93 -8.48
C CYS A 968 -12.41 28.46 -9.83
N ILE A 969 -12.38 27.59 -10.84
CA ILE A 969 -11.70 27.83 -12.10
C ILE A 969 -12.71 27.98 -13.24
N ALA A 970 -12.64 29.06 -14.01
CA ALA A 970 -13.47 29.30 -15.19
C ALA A 970 -12.87 30.37 -16.13
N ASN A 971 -13.36 30.41 -17.38
CA ASN A 971 -12.85 31.29 -18.44
C ASN A 971 -13.71 32.54 -18.68
N ASP A 972 -14.87 32.64 -18.03
CA ASP A 972 -15.84 33.73 -18.20
C ASP A 972 -16.72 33.92 -16.95
N THR A 973 -17.49 35.01 -16.92
CA THR A 973 -18.37 35.41 -15.81
C THR A 973 -19.40 34.34 -15.44
N ASP A 974 -20.04 33.71 -16.43
CA ASP A 974 -21.08 32.69 -16.19
C ASP A 974 -20.44 31.42 -15.61
N GLY A 975 -19.28 31.02 -16.12
CA GLY A 975 -18.49 29.92 -15.59
C GLY A 975 -18.04 30.15 -14.13
N LEU A 976 -17.57 31.36 -13.80
CA LEU A 976 -17.23 31.73 -12.43
C LEU A 976 -18.46 31.69 -11.51
N ASN A 977 -19.60 32.16 -12.00
CA ASN A 977 -20.86 32.10 -11.26
C ASN A 977 -21.31 30.67 -10.95
N GLU A 978 -21.11 29.74 -11.90
CA GLU A 978 -21.34 28.31 -11.71
C GLU A 978 -20.34 27.69 -10.72
N ALA A 979 -19.05 27.99 -10.82
CA ALA A 979 -18.03 27.50 -9.89
C ALA A 979 -18.32 27.96 -8.44
N VAL A 980 -18.55 29.26 -8.22
CA VAL A 980 -18.90 29.81 -6.90
C VAL A 980 -20.20 29.23 -6.36
N GLY A 981 -21.22 29.11 -7.21
CA GLY A 981 -22.49 28.52 -6.79
C GLY A 981 -22.36 27.04 -6.41
N THR A 982 -21.52 26.30 -7.13
CA THR A 982 -21.25 24.87 -6.85
C THR A 982 -20.45 24.72 -5.57
N LEU A 983 -19.40 25.53 -5.40
CA LEU A 983 -18.63 25.60 -4.15
C LEU A 983 -19.55 25.86 -2.95
N PHE A 984 -20.42 26.88 -3.05
CA PHE A 984 -21.34 27.21 -1.98
C PHE A 984 -22.26 26.04 -1.63
N ALA A 985 -22.89 25.41 -2.63
CA ALA A 985 -23.77 24.27 -2.43
C ALA A 985 -23.04 23.12 -1.72
N LEU A 986 -21.86 22.72 -2.23
CA LEU A 986 -21.02 21.69 -1.61
C LEU A 986 -20.61 22.08 -0.18
N GLY A 987 -20.18 23.32 0.04
CA GLY A 987 -19.68 23.80 1.32
C GLY A 987 -20.73 23.80 2.44
N ILE A 988 -22.01 24.06 2.11
CA ILE A 988 -23.09 23.99 3.09
C ILE A 988 -23.72 22.59 3.18
N GLY A 989 -23.33 21.65 2.31
CA GLY A 989 -23.84 20.28 2.27
C GLY A 989 -25.14 20.12 1.48
N LEU A 990 -25.43 21.03 0.54
CA LEU A 990 -26.52 20.86 -0.42
C LEU A 990 -26.08 19.92 -1.54
N ASP A 991 -26.45 18.66 -1.39
CA ASP A 991 -26.33 17.68 -2.44
C ASP A 991 -27.58 17.64 -3.32
N PRO A 992 -27.43 17.67 -4.66
CA PRO A 992 -28.56 17.46 -5.54
C PRO A 992 -29.10 16.04 -5.36
N LEU A 993 -30.43 15.90 -5.25
CA LEU A 993 -31.11 14.59 -5.15
C LEU A 993 -30.72 13.64 -6.29
N THR A 994 -30.41 14.20 -7.46
CA THR A 994 -29.80 13.48 -8.58
C THR A 994 -28.58 14.26 -9.06
N PRO A 995 -27.34 13.79 -8.85
CA PRO A 995 -26.13 14.53 -9.21
C PRO A 995 -26.01 14.80 -10.70
N PHE A 996 -26.61 13.95 -11.52
CA PHE A 996 -26.63 14.09 -12.98
C PHE A 996 -28.05 14.27 -13.50
N ALA A 997 -28.18 14.99 -14.61
CA ALA A 997 -29.38 14.94 -15.43
C ALA A 997 -29.35 13.65 -16.25
N LEU A 998 -30.35 12.80 -16.05
CA LEU A 998 -30.50 11.55 -16.80
C LEU A 998 -30.85 11.86 -18.27
N PRO A 999 -30.49 10.96 -19.20
CA PRO A 999 -30.83 11.13 -20.61
C PRO A 999 -32.34 11.03 -20.83
N ALA A 1000 -32.85 11.74 -21.84
CA ALA A 1000 -34.25 11.71 -22.25
C ALA A 1000 -34.68 10.33 -22.77
N SER A 1001 -33.74 9.58 -23.34
CA SER A 1001 -33.92 8.18 -23.69
C SER A 1001 -32.60 7.42 -23.54
N SER A 1002 -32.71 6.11 -23.27
CA SER A 1002 -31.55 5.23 -23.23
C SER A 1002 -31.88 3.88 -23.89
N SER A 1003 -30.86 3.25 -24.47
CA SER A 1003 -30.94 1.89 -25.00
C SER A 1003 -29.68 1.11 -24.63
N VAL A 1004 -29.84 -0.19 -24.38
CA VAL A 1004 -28.74 -1.12 -24.10
C VAL A 1004 -28.94 -2.39 -24.92
N THR A 1005 -27.93 -2.70 -25.72
CA THR A 1005 -27.76 -3.98 -26.41
C THR A 1005 -26.62 -4.73 -25.71
N PRO A 1006 -26.89 -5.89 -25.08
CA PRO A 1006 -25.86 -6.63 -24.37
C PRO A 1006 -24.86 -7.29 -25.32
N ALA A 1007 -23.72 -7.71 -24.78
CA ALA A 1007 -22.69 -8.46 -25.49
C ALA A 1007 -23.30 -9.69 -26.19
N SER A 1008 -22.92 -9.91 -27.45
CA SER A 1008 -23.43 -11.00 -28.28
C SER A 1008 -22.34 -11.97 -28.76
N GLN A 1009 -21.08 -11.61 -28.55
CA GLN A 1009 -19.90 -12.40 -28.88
C GLN A 1009 -18.80 -12.15 -27.85
N ALA A 1010 -17.77 -13.00 -27.82
CA ALA A 1010 -16.58 -12.71 -27.03
C ALA A 1010 -15.90 -11.43 -27.54
N ALA A 1011 -15.38 -10.60 -26.63
CA ALA A 1011 -14.60 -9.42 -27.00
C ALA A 1011 -13.39 -9.86 -27.84
N LYS A 1012 -13.17 -9.19 -28.97
CA LYS A 1012 -11.92 -9.31 -29.72
C LYS A 1012 -10.87 -8.50 -28.94
N ARG A 1013 -9.90 -9.19 -28.32
CA ARG A 1013 -8.70 -8.55 -27.75
C ARG A 1013 -7.74 -8.17 -28.86
#